data_AF-A0A9D9UEU7-F1
#
_entry.id   AF-A0A9D9UEU7-F1
#
_cell.length_a   1.000
_cell.length_b   1.000
_cell.length_c   1.000
_cell.angle_alpha   90.00
_cell.angle_beta   90.00
_cell.angle_gamma   90.00
#
_symmetry.space_group_name_H-M   'P 1'
#
loop_
_entity.id
_entity.type
_entity.pdbx_description
1 polymer ?
#
loop_
_entity_poly.entity_id
_entity_poly.type
_entity_poly.pdbx_seq_one_letter_code
_entity_poly.pdbx_strand_id
1 'polypeptide(L)'
;MRFRGILFFILITAFQVKSQQWNIVNPNIIVDKGIKDIQPDKYILYNMDDETMRSLLWSAPSESDIDVSKSNTTISVAMPDATKELFRVVRYDMMEPELAAKFPEIGTFYGISVNNPLKSIRIDYTSQGFRAVINSMGEGRMYIDHYQRSDLNHRIVYYRKDLTNKGPKWGCDFVNDEHGNNDKGVNGGSRTGNCTLKTYRLALAANIEYCQFFGATSSSQSALVMSAVTTAINRVNEVYESEVAVRLILVANTNNLFFYLNNGDDGYTNGNGGSMLTQNQTKCDAIIGTANYDIGHVFSTGGGGVAQLGCVCSSANKAKGVTGNNAPVGDSFTIDYVAHEMGHQFNGNHTFYSAVGSCSGNQSNSTAFEPGSGTTIQAYAGICGSTNVQSNSEAYFHAVSLQEMTQFVMSGNGNNCDVEIGSSNNAPIITAQPNYSVPISTPFALTLTASDPDGHPIKYRWDQMNGGSATQPMPPQSTNTSGPVFRSINESTSPTRYFPGLATILAGNTANTWEVIPSVARSLSFRGVAQDFTGVFGCFAVQNVTITTVATAGPFNISNFNSASTWNVGDTKNITWNVANTTASPVSCANVSILLSTDGGLTYPITLAASTPNDGNQDIIVPANTTTTGRIMVKAVGNVFLDINNANITISGSGGGGTFELSATPSTVSACLGNPLNTVIGVTGSGGFSSPVTLSVSGLPMGAIATFSSNPVNPGSTSNLTITGINTLGNYNIVVNGVSGAQNKTVNVTLSVANQTPAPSLSLPLNGATVVSVTPVLSWTAGVNAISYDLQVAYDVSFHDMVISTNINNNSYQPVTPLYGATTFYWRVRMTDNCGISLWSTERTFTTESCFYYNPTDTPLNISATGGQSVYSYLTIPDRGDITDLNITDLRGTILDVSDLKFSLFNPSNISDLFWNMPCDGRDIFPDFDIKFDDEAANSSWPCPPTNGLTYIPSSPLSTLDGYQMKGSWKLGIQNQGGSSDGVLVAWEIKNCVNNFCRLTVDHTRASGAGSLVEAINCALPGDTIRFASNIQNDTFFLGIQNLVINKSIFIECDINRNIHIMSSAASATLVCTTSTSGNGLKIKGVHIHSSNQGIGAIQNTGKLILDDVIMHKWPGSATATIMNTSGANTLLIGNCKVID
;
A
#
# COMPACT_ATOMS: atom_id res chain seq x y z
N MET A 1 -12.94 76.56 12.45
CA MET A 1 -12.51 75.78 11.27
C MET A 1 -12.94 74.33 11.45
N ARG A 2 -13.63 73.76 10.46
CA ARG A 2 -14.10 72.36 10.38
C ARG A 2 -13.14 71.54 9.49
N PHE A 3 -13.30 70.22 9.51
CA PHE A 3 -12.72 69.15 8.66
C PHE A 3 -11.40 68.54 9.16
N ARG A 4 -11.19 67.22 9.23
CA ARG A 4 -12.04 66.02 9.05
C ARG A 4 -11.24 64.86 9.67
N GLY A 5 -11.86 64.05 10.53
CA GLY A 5 -11.26 62.79 10.98
C GLY A 5 -11.21 61.79 9.82
N ILE A 6 -10.07 61.12 9.65
CA ILE A 6 -9.92 59.97 8.76
C ILE A 6 -9.92 58.73 9.66
N LEU A 7 -11.03 57.99 9.59
CA LEU A 7 -11.18 56.63 10.09
C LEU A 7 -10.22 55.72 9.31
N PHE A 8 -9.35 54.99 10.01
CA PHE A 8 -8.64 53.86 9.45
C PHE A 8 -9.61 52.68 9.39
N PHE A 9 -10.12 52.36 8.20
CA PHE A 9 -10.85 51.12 7.95
C PHE A 9 -9.84 49.97 7.93
N ILE A 10 -9.73 49.23 9.03
CA ILE A 10 -9.13 47.90 9.02
C ILE A 10 -10.13 47.01 8.30
N LEU A 11 -9.81 46.64 7.05
CA LEU A 11 -10.52 45.60 6.32
C LEU A 11 -10.21 44.27 7.01
N ILE A 12 -11.03 43.89 7.99
CA ILE A 12 -11.10 42.50 8.44
C ILE A 12 -11.78 41.74 7.29
N THR A 13 -11.00 41.09 6.43
CA THR A 13 -11.52 40.03 5.58
C THR A 13 -11.97 38.91 6.50
N ALA A 14 -13.25 38.95 6.89
CA ALA A 14 -13.93 37.80 7.45
C ALA A 14 -13.92 36.73 6.35
N PHE A 15 -13.06 35.72 6.49
CA PHE A 15 -13.28 34.45 5.84
C PHE A 15 -14.62 33.93 6.38
N GLN A 16 -15.70 34.13 5.63
CA GLN A 16 -16.89 33.33 5.85
C GLN A 16 -16.52 31.90 5.46
N VAL A 17 -16.24 31.08 6.47
CA VAL A 17 -16.34 29.63 6.33
C VAL A 17 -17.80 29.37 5.99
N LYS A 18 -18.12 29.14 4.71
CA LYS A 18 -19.42 28.58 4.33
C LYS A 18 -19.49 27.21 4.99
N SER A 19 -20.28 27.08 6.06
CA SER A 19 -20.46 25.78 6.72
C SER A 19 -21.26 24.88 5.79
N GLN A 20 -20.74 23.70 5.46
CA GLN A 20 -21.50 22.69 4.72
C GLN A 20 -22.75 22.30 5.53
N GLN A 21 -23.92 22.44 4.91
CA GLN A 21 -25.19 22.12 5.56
C GLN A 21 -25.72 20.76 5.11
N TRP A 22 -26.06 19.94 6.10
CA TRP A 22 -26.77 18.68 5.96
C TRP A 22 -27.93 18.72 6.95
N ASN A 23 -29.14 18.99 6.48
CA ASN A 23 -30.32 19.15 7.30
C ASN A 23 -31.25 17.95 7.09
N ILE A 24 -31.64 17.25 8.17
CA ILE A 24 -32.60 16.14 8.06
C ILE A 24 -33.96 16.70 7.64
N VAL A 25 -34.59 16.08 6.64
CA VAL A 25 -35.90 16.48 6.12
C VAL A 25 -36.89 15.34 6.23
N ASN A 26 -38.15 15.67 6.50
CA ASN A 26 -39.22 14.69 6.48
C ASN A 26 -39.59 14.35 5.01
N PRO A 27 -39.55 13.07 4.57
CA PRO A 27 -39.92 12.71 3.20
C PRO A 27 -41.33 13.14 2.79
N ASN A 28 -42.27 13.22 3.74
CA ASN A 28 -43.68 13.54 3.49
C ASN A 28 -43.94 14.99 3.05
N ILE A 29 -42.96 15.88 3.20
CA ILE A 29 -43.09 17.30 2.79
C ILE A 29 -42.39 17.60 1.46
N ILE A 30 -41.73 16.60 0.84
CA ILE A 30 -41.08 16.76 -0.45
C ILE A 30 -42.10 16.53 -1.56
N VAL A 31 -42.15 17.45 -2.52
CA VAL A 31 -42.94 17.29 -3.74
C VAL A 31 -42.35 16.13 -4.54
N ASP A 32 -43.15 15.09 -4.78
CA ASP A 32 -42.79 14.00 -5.67
C ASP A 32 -42.72 14.53 -7.11
N LYS A 33 -41.51 14.60 -7.66
CA LYS A 33 -41.21 15.20 -8.97
C LYS A 33 -40.85 14.17 -10.03
N GLY A 34 -40.76 12.87 -9.70
CA GLY A 34 -40.30 11.88 -10.67
C GLY A 34 -40.11 10.45 -10.17
N ILE A 35 -39.22 9.73 -10.85
CA ILE A 35 -38.90 8.31 -10.62
C ILE A 35 -37.91 8.19 -9.45
N LYS A 36 -38.23 7.30 -8.50
CA LYS A 36 -37.34 6.93 -7.38
C LYS A 36 -36.66 5.61 -7.71
N ASP A 37 -35.48 5.70 -8.33
CA ASP A 37 -34.71 4.54 -8.79
C ASP A 37 -34.19 3.66 -7.63
N ILE A 38 -33.84 4.29 -6.50
CA ILE A 38 -33.23 3.63 -5.34
C ILE A 38 -34.15 3.83 -4.14
N GLN A 39 -34.59 2.72 -3.55
CA GLN A 39 -35.55 2.69 -2.44
C GLN A 39 -35.08 1.69 -1.38
N PRO A 40 -34.24 2.13 -0.43
CA PRO A 40 -33.85 1.30 0.71
C PRO A 40 -34.98 1.24 1.75
N ASP A 41 -35.06 0.12 2.48
CA ASP A 41 -36.03 -0.11 3.56
C ASP A 41 -35.82 0.87 4.72
N LYS A 42 -34.58 1.33 4.94
CA LYS A 42 -34.21 2.32 5.94
C LYS A 42 -33.22 3.32 5.35
N TYR A 43 -33.50 4.60 5.57
CA TYR A 43 -32.63 5.71 5.19
C TYR A 43 -32.93 6.96 6.02
N ILE A 44 -31.99 7.91 6.02
CA ILE A 44 -32.23 9.28 6.45
C ILE A 44 -32.21 10.17 5.21
N LEU A 45 -33.21 11.05 5.10
CA LEU A 45 -33.30 12.05 4.04
C LEU A 45 -32.66 13.35 4.49
N TYR A 46 -31.70 13.85 3.71
CA TYR A 46 -31.02 15.12 3.95
C TYR A 46 -31.29 16.11 2.82
N ASN A 47 -31.42 17.38 3.18
CA ASN A 47 -31.20 18.51 2.28
C ASN A 47 -29.73 18.94 2.43
N MET A 48 -28.99 18.90 1.31
CA MET A 48 -27.56 19.21 1.25
C MET A 48 -27.33 20.51 0.45
N ASP A 49 -26.41 21.35 0.92
CA ASP A 49 -25.90 22.49 0.13
C ASP A 49 -24.98 21.99 -0.99
N ASP A 50 -25.58 21.68 -2.13
CA ASP A 50 -24.93 21.09 -3.30
C ASP A 50 -23.92 22.04 -3.97
N GLU A 51 -24.17 23.36 -3.95
CA GLU A 51 -23.25 24.36 -4.51
C GLU A 51 -21.97 24.47 -3.67
N THR A 52 -22.10 24.53 -2.34
CA THR A 52 -20.93 24.55 -1.45
C THR A 52 -20.16 23.23 -1.52
N MET A 53 -20.84 22.09 -1.60
CA MET A 53 -20.19 20.79 -1.78
C MET A 53 -19.37 20.74 -3.07
N ARG A 54 -19.96 21.17 -4.20
CA ARG A 54 -19.27 21.27 -5.49
C ARG A 54 -18.03 22.16 -5.42
N SER A 55 -18.16 23.36 -4.86
CA SER A 55 -17.05 24.30 -4.74
C SER A 55 -15.86 23.70 -3.97
N LEU A 56 -16.14 22.99 -2.88
CA LEU A 56 -15.11 22.32 -2.09
C LEU A 56 -14.45 21.17 -2.84
N LEU A 57 -15.22 20.34 -3.54
CA LEU A 57 -14.68 19.27 -4.38
C LEU A 57 -13.77 19.81 -5.49
N TRP A 58 -14.16 20.89 -6.19
CA TRP A 58 -13.32 21.49 -7.23
C TRP A 58 -12.08 22.22 -6.68
N SER A 59 -12.04 22.49 -5.38
CA SER A 59 -10.83 22.98 -4.69
C SER A 59 -9.90 21.86 -4.23
N ALA A 60 -10.30 20.58 -4.36
CA ALA A 60 -9.45 19.45 -4.01
C ALA A 60 -8.24 19.38 -4.96
N PRO A 61 -7.02 19.18 -4.43
CA PRO A 61 -5.84 18.97 -5.27
C PRO A 61 -5.92 17.63 -6.02
N SER A 62 -5.14 17.50 -7.09
CA SER A 62 -5.00 16.24 -7.81
C SER A 62 -4.25 15.20 -6.97
N GLU A 63 -4.66 13.93 -7.06
CA GLU A 63 -3.94 12.79 -6.47
C GLU A 63 -2.49 12.69 -6.99
N SER A 64 -2.23 13.19 -8.21
CA SER A 64 -0.89 13.21 -8.81
C SER A 64 0.07 14.16 -8.10
N ASP A 65 -0.47 15.19 -7.47
CA ASP A 65 0.31 16.29 -6.88
C ASP A 65 0.51 16.08 -5.38
N ILE A 66 -0.46 15.43 -4.72
CA ILE A 66 -0.46 15.24 -3.28
C ILE A 66 -1.16 13.95 -2.86
N ASP A 67 -0.55 13.25 -1.91
CA ASP A 67 -1.18 12.13 -1.24
C ASP A 67 -2.42 12.58 -0.45
N VAL A 68 -3.48 11.79 -0.46
CA VAL A 68 -4.76 12.12 0.19
C VAL A 68 -4.63 12.40 1.69
N SER A 69 -3.68 11.77 2.38
CA SER A 69 -3.40 12.03 3.79
C SER A 69 -2.87 13.44 4.06
N LYS A 70 -2.26 14.06 3.04
CA LYS A 70 -1.71 15.42 3.09
C LYS A 70 -2.62 16.47 2.46
N SER A 71 -3.77 16.07 1.90
CA SER A 71 -4.73 17.01 1.31
C SER A 71 -5.25 17.99 2.36
N ASN A 72 -5.20 19.29 2.00
CA ASN A 72 -5.77 20.36 2.81
C ASN A 72 -7.28 20.54 2.60
N THR A 73 -7.85 19.85 1.61
CA THR A 73 -9.29 19.94 1.30
C THR A 73 -10.05 18.89 2.10
N THR A 74 -10.91 19.35 3.00
CA THR A 74 -11.77 18.49 3.82
C THR A 74 -13.25 18.72 3.55
N ILE A 75 -14.02 17.64 3.51
CA ILE A 75 -15.49 17.68 3.42
C ILE A 75 -16.13 16.96 4.60
N SER A 76 -17.26 17.48 5.08
CA SER A 76 -18.16 16.87 6.06
C SER A 76 -19.32 16.18 5.34
N VAL A 77 -19.53 14.91 5.67
CA VAL A 77 -20.51 14.05 5.03
C VAL A 77 -21.44 13.46 6.08
N ALA A 78 -22.74 13.47 5.83
CA ALA A 78 -23.73 12.89 6.75
C ALA A 78 -23.72 11.36 6.71
N MET A 79 -24.00 10.73 7.84
CA MET A 79 -23.98 9.28 8.03
C MET A 79 -25.39 8.72 8.29
N PRO A 80 -25.63 7.41 8.06
CA PRO A 80 -26.95 6.80 8.27
C PRO A 80 -27.44 6.78 9.74
N ASP A 81 -26.59 7.14 10.70
CA ASP A 81 -26.89 7.21 12.14
C ASP A 81 -27.14 8.64 12.64
N ALA A 82 -27.35 9.58 11.71
CA ALA A 82 -27.50 11.01 11.94
C ALA A 82 -26.23 11.77 12.35
N THR A 83 -25.08 11.11 12.43
CA THR A 83 -23.79 11.77 12.68
C THR A 83 -23.20 12.35 11.39
N LYS A 84 -22.04 13.00 11.50
CA LYS A 84 -21.25 13.49 10.37
C LYS A 84 -19.82 13.00 10.50
N GLU A 85 -19.23 12.60 9.38
CA GLU A 85 -17.83 12.21 9.28
C GLU A 85 -17.06 13.25 8.45
N LEU A 86 -15.78 13.46 8.77
CA LEU A 86 -14.92 14.41 8.06
C LEU A 86 -13.90 13.62 7.22
N PHE A 87 -13.84 13.91 5.93
CA PHE A 87 -12.92 13.27 4.98
C PHE A 87 -11.93 14.29 4.41
N ARG A 88 -10.64 13.92 4.33
CA ARG A 88 -9.68 14.58 3.42
C ARG A 88 -9.88 14.00 2.03
N VAL A 89 -9.96 14.85 1.02
CA VAL A 89 -10.29 14.42 -0.34
C VAL A 89 -9.28 14.94 -1.35
N VAL A 90 -9.06 14.13 -2.39
CA VAL A 90 -8.31 14.49 -3.60
C VAL A 90 -9.16 14.18 -4.83
N ARG A 91 -8.87 14.89 -5.91
CA ARG A 91 -9.43 14.59 -7.23
C ARG A 91 -8.59 13.50 -7.89
N TYR A 92 -9.25 12.56 -8.55
CA TYR A 92 -8.59 11.62 -9.44
C TYR A 92 -9.26 11.68 -10.81
N ASP A 93 -8.48 11.58 -11.89
CA ASP A 93 -9.01 11.71 -13.24
C ASP A 93 -9.44 10.34 -13.78
N MET A 94 -10.74 10.16 -13.98
CA MET A 94 -11.35 8.96 -14.60
C MET A 94 -11.62 9.14 -16.10
N MET A 95 -11.29 10.31 -16.66
CA MET A 95 -11.52 10.67 -18.06
C MET A 95 -10.22 11.22 -18.62
N GLU A 96 -9.89 10.87 -19.86
CA GLU A 96 -8.79 11.54 -20.57
C GLU A 96 -9.05 13.06 -20.67
N PRO A 97 -8.01 13.90 -20.70
CA PRO A 97 -8.16 15.36 -20.60
C PRO A 97 -9.16 15.98 -21.59
N GLU A 98 -9.23 15.47 -22.82
CA GLU A 98 -10.16 15.96 -23.83
C GLU A 98 -11.63 15.67 -23.48
N LEU A 99 -11.91 14.50 -22.89
CA LEU A 99 -13.27 14.16 -22.45
C LEU A 99 -13.65 14.96 -21.20
N ALA A 100 -12.73 15.09 -20.24
CA ALA A 100 -12.93 15.90 -19.05
C ALA A 100 -13.21 17.38 -19.41
N ALA A 101 -12.53 17.92 -20.43
CA ALA A 101 -12.77 19.28 -20.90
C ALA A 101 -14.16 19.48 -21.55
N LYS A 102 -14.76 18.42 -22.13
CA LYS A 102 -16.13 18.46 -22.68
C LYS A 102 -17.21 18.44 -21.60
N PHE A 103 -16.92 17.82 -20.45
CA PHE A 103 -17.84 17.69 -19.31
C PHE A 103 -17.24 18.28 -18.03
N PRO A 104 -16.90 19.59 -17.99
CA PRO A 104 -16.19 20.20 -16.86
C PRO A 104 -17.00 20.22 -15.56
N GLU A 105 -18.30 19.95 -15.62
CA GLU A 105 -19.19 19.79 -14.48
C GLU A 105 -19.17 18.39 -13.84
N ILE A 106 -18.50 17.42 -14.47
CA ILE A 106 -18.36 16.05 -13.97
C ILE A 106 -16.96 15.87 -13.36
N GLY A 107 -16.91 15.38 -12.12
CA GLY A 107 -15.66 15.13 -11.40
C GLY A 107 -15.75 13.93 -10.47
N THR A 108 -14.62 13.24 -10.33
CA THR A 108 -14.46 12.05 -9.47
C THR A 108 -13.40 12.31 -8.40
N PHE A 109 -13.69 11.86 -7.18
CA PHE A 109 -12.86 12.13 -6.01
C PHE A 109 -12.84 10.90 -5.10
N TYR A 110 -11.79 10.78 -4.30
CA TYR A 110 -11.77 9.85 -3.19
C TYR A 110 -11.19 10.51 -1.95
N GLY A 111 -11.41 9.90 -0.79
CA GLY A 111 -10.95 10.44 0.48
C GLY A 111 -10.81 9.42 1.58
N ILE A 112 -10.07 9.81 2.61
CA ILE A 112 -9.91 9.05 3.86
C ILE A 112 -10.45 9.87 5.03
N SER A 113 -11.06 9.20 6.02
CA SER A 113 -11.57 9.90 7.20
C SER A 113 -10.41 10.50 8.00
N VAL A 114 -10.64 11.71 8.51
CA VAL A 114 -9.71 12.41 9.41
C VAL A 114 -9.62 11.72 10.76
N ASN A 115 -10.69 11.07 11.19
CA ASN A 115 -10.84 10.51 12.54
C ASN A 115 -10.62 9.00 12.58
N ASN A 116 -10.86 8.30 11.46
CA ASN A 116 -10.78 6.85 11.40
C ASN A 116 -10.05 6.41 10.12
N PRO A 117 -8.78 5.95 10.21
CA PRO A 117 -8.03 5.49 9.05
C PRO A 117 -8.62 4.23 8.40
N LEU A 118 -9.64 3.62 9.01
CA LEU A 118 -10.37 2.46 8.49
C LEU A 118 -11.65 2.85 7.71
N LYS A 119 -11.84 4.14 7.44
CA LYS A 119 -12.96 4.68 6.65
C LYS A 119 -12.44 5.43 5.42
N SER A 120 -12.98 5.08 4.26
CA SER A 120 -12.72 5.76 2.99
C SER A 120 -14.04 6.14 2.30
N ILE A 121 -13.96 7.10 1.39
CA ILE A 121 -15.10 7.57 0.59
C ILE A 121 -14.73 7.65 -0.88
N ARG A 122 -15.60 7.16 -1.76
CA ARG A 122 -15.56 7.35 -3.21
C ARG A 122 -16.71 8.27 -3.61
N ILE A 123 -16.41 9.31 -4.38
CA ILE A 123 -17.35 10.40 -4.67
C ILE A 123 -17.41 10.62 -6.18
N ASP A 124 -18.62 10.76 -6.71
CA ASP A 124 -18.87 11.41 -7.99
C ASP A 124 -19.75 12.64 -7.79
N TYR A 125 -19.37 13.72 -8.46
CA TYR A 125 -20.22 14.87 -8.66
C TYR A 125 -20.43 15.02 -10.16
N THR A 126 -21.68 14.87 -10.60
CA THR A 126 -22.04 14.85 -12.03
C THR A 126 -23.07 15.93 -12.34
N SER A 127 -23.54 16.04 -13.59
CA SER A 127 -24.67 16.91 -13.94
C SER A 127 -25.96 16.53 -13.19
N GLN A 128 -26.00 15.36 -12.54
CA GLN A 128 -27.09 14.90 -11.67
C GLN A 128 -26.88 15.23 -10.19
N GLY A 129 -25.73 15.78 -9.77
CA GLY A 129 -25.41 16.11 -8.38
C GLY A 129 -24.43 15.15 -7.70
N PHE A 130 -24.24 15.35 -6.40
CA PHE A 130 -23.34 14.59 -5.51
C PHE A 130 -23.86 13.18 -5.15
N ARG A 131 -23.01 12.17 -5.33
CA ARG A 131 -23.17 10.81 -4.79
C ARG A 131 -21.89 10.35 -4.11
N ALA A 132 -22.02 9.39 -3.21
CA ALA A 132 -20.86 8.78 -2.59
C ALA A 132 -21.11 7.36 -2.11
N VAL A 133 -20.04 6.56 -2.09
CA VAL A 133 -19.97 5.30 -1.34
C VAL A 133 -18.93 5.43 -0.26
N ILE A 134 -19.28 5.05 0.96
CA ILE A 134 -18.39 5.07 2.11
C ILE A 134 -18.10 3.63 2.50
N ASN A 135 -16.82 3.26 2.49
CA ASN A 135 -16.36 1.97 2.95
C ASN A 135 -15.80 2.12 4.36
N SER A 136 -16.38 1.39 5.32
CA SER A 136 -16.06 1.46 6.75
C SER A 136 -15.82 0.06 7.29
N MET A 137 -14.61 -0.20 7.78
CA MET A 137 -14.31 -1.50 8.38
C MET A 137 -15.06 -1.69 9.70
N GLY A 138 -15.89 -2.73 9.77
CA GLY A 138 -16.69 -3.09 10.95
C GLY A 138 -18.11 -2.51 11.00
N GLU A 139 -18.39 -1.40 10.30
CA GLU A 139 -19.74 -0.80 10.25
C GLU A 139 -20.52 -1.18 8.99
N GLY A 140 -19.83 -1.66 7.95
CA GLY A 140 -20.40 -1.99 6.65
C GLY A 140 -20.40 -0.81 5.66
N ARG A 141 -20.74 -1.08 4.39
CA ARG A 141 -20.79 -0.05 3.34
C ARG A 141 -22.04 0.82 3.48
N MET A 142 -21.87 2.11 3.20
CA MET A 142 -22.92 3.12 3.25
C MET A 142 -22.97 3.88 1.92
N TYR A 143 -24.16 4.35 1.57
CA TYR A 143 -24.45 4.96 0.27
C TYR A 143 -25.13 6.31 0.46
N ILE A 144 -24.81 7.22 -0.46
CA ILE A 144 -25.44 8.52 -0.60
C ILE A 144 -25.93 8.62 -2.04
N ASP A 145 -27.26 8.57 -2.19
CA ASP A 145 -27.93 8.62 -3.48
C ASP A 145 -28.99 9.73 -3.53
N HIS A 146 -29.49 10.02 -4.73
CA HIS A 146 -30.60 10.95 -4.92
C HIS A 146 -31.91 10.32 -4.45
N TYR A 147 -32.76 11.13 -3.80
CA TYR A 147 -34.09 10.71 -3.40
C TYR A 147 -35.00 10.40 -4.62
N GLN A 148 -34.87 11.19 -5.69
CA GLN A 148 -35.60 11.04 -6.95
C GLN A 148 -34.78 11.65 -8.10
N ARG A 149 -35.03 11.23 -9.35
CA ARG A 149 -34.33 11.79 -10.52
C ARG A 149 -34.48 13.31 -10.60
N SER A 150 -33.42 13.99 -11.04
CA SER A 150 -33.37 15.45 -11.19
C SER A 150 -33.57 16.25 -9.89
N ASP A 151 -33.41 15.63 -8.71
CA ASP A 151 -33.43 16.29 -7.40
C ASP A 151 -32.01 16.52 -6.87
N LEU A 152 -31.50 17.73 -7.13
CA LEU A 152 -30.16 18.13 -6.72
C LEU A 152 -30.04 18.47 -5.23
N ASN A 153 -31.15 18.63 -4.50
CA ASN A 153 -31.11 19.11 -3.12
C ASN A 153 -31.22 17.98 -2.11
N HIS A 154 -31.96 16.91 -2.43
CA HIS A 154 -32.26 15.85 -1.47
C HIS A 154 -31.43 14.58 -1.69
N ARG A 155 -30.85 14.06 -0.61
CA ARG A 155 -30.03 12.84 -0.57
C ARG A 155 -30.59 11.83 0.42
N ILE A 156 -30.65 10.57 0.01
CA ILE A 156 -30.88 9.45 0.92
C ILE A 156 -29.54 8.90 1.36
N VAL A 157 -29.37 8.73 2.68
CA VAL A 157 -28.15 8.17 3.28
C VAL A 157 -28.55 6.88 4.02
N TYR A 158 -27.93 5.76 3.65
CA TYR A 158 -28.37 4.43 4.11
C TYR A 158 -27.22 3.41 4.12
N TYR A 159 -27.41 2.31 4.87
CA TYR A 159 -26.51 1.16 4.82
C TYR A 159 -26.87 0.23 3.66
N ARG A 160 -25.85 -0.42 3.06
CA ARG A 160 -26.05 -1.40 1.98
C ARG A 160 -27.10 -2.48 2.29
N LYS A 161 -27.07 -2.97 3.53
CA LYS A 161 -27.96 -4.04 4.02
C LYS A 161 -29.44 -3.66 4.00
N ASP A 162 -29.74 -2.36 3.99
CA ASP A 162 -31.12 -1.86 3.95
C ASP A 162 -31.63 -1.73 2.50
N LEU A 163 -30.79 -1.98 1.48
CA LEU A 163 -31.19 -2.06 0.08
C LEU A 163 -31.57 -3.51 -0.26
N THR A 164 -32.85 -3.85 -0.11
CA THR A 164 -33.38 -5.23 -0.27
C THR A 164 -34.04 -5.50 -1.63
N ASN A 165 -34.10 -4.48 -2.50
CA ASN A 165 -34.93 -4.51 -3.68
C ASN A 165 -34.44 -5.51 -4.74
N LYS A 166 -35.37 -6.33 -5.23
CA LYS A 166 -35.16 -7.42 -6.18
C LYS A 166 -35.30 -6.90 -7.60
N GLY A 167 -34.17 -6.59 -8.24
CA GLY A 167 -34.12 -6.43 -9.69
C GLY A 167 -34.56 -7.72 -10.42
N PRO A 168 -35.03 -7.62 -11.67
CA PRO A 168 -35.45 -8.79 -12.44
C PRO A 168 -34.31 -9.81 -12.60
N LYS A 169 -34.72 -11.06 -12.79
CA LYS A 169 -33.85 -12.25 -12.77
C LYS A 169 -32.80 -12.17 -13.89
N TRP A 170 -31.54 -12.16 -13.46
CA TRP A 170 -30.33 -12.19 -14.28
C TRP A 170 -30.06 -13.59 -14.85
N GLY A 171 -29.40 -13.61 -16.00
CA GLY A 171 -28.59 -14.71 -16.52
C GLY A 171 -27.33 -14.09 -17.13
N CYS A 172 -26.18 -14.69 -16.83
CA CYS A 172 -24.91 -14.38 -17.48
C CYS A 172 -24.39 -15.63 -18.16
N ASP A 173 -23.68 -15.42 -19.27
CA ASP A 173 -22.93 -16.41 -20.02
C ASP A 173 -21.55 -15.82 -20.37
N PHE A 174 -20.56 -16.66 -20.67
CA PHE A 174 -19.25 -16.22 -21.19
C PHE A 174 -18.85 -17.07 -22.40
N VAL A 175 -17.99 -16.53 -23.28
CA VAL A 175 -17.50 -17.24 -24.47
C VAL A 175 -16.01 -17.54 -24.30
N ASN A 176 -15.66 -18.82 -24.44
CA ASN A 176 -14.28 -19.30 -24.51
C ASN A 176 -13.87 -19.45 -25.98
N ASP A 177 -12.90 -18.65 -26.42
CA ASP A 177 -12.17 -18.95 -27.65
C ASP A 177 -10.94 -19.80 -27.25
N GLU A 178 -10.66 -20.87 -28.02
CA GLU A 178 -9.63 -21.88 -27.74
C GLU A 178 -8.24 -21.28 -27.43
N HIS A 179 -7.97 -21.01 -26.16
CA HIS A 179 -6.62 -21.05 -25.59
C HIS A 179 -6.57 -22.22 -24.62
N GLY A 180 -5.65 -23.14 -24.92
CA GLY A 180 -5.57 -24.48 -24.35
C GLY A 180 -5.89 -24.53 -22.86
N ASN A 181 -6.74 -25.51 -22.55
CA ASN A 181 -7.03 -26.04 -21.22
C ASN A 181 -5.72 -26.60 -20.61
N ASN A 182 -4.75 -25.73 -20.35
CA ASN A 182 -3.61 -26.06 -19.54
C ASN A 182 -4.13 -26.00 -18.11
N ASP A 183 -4.52 -27.20 -17.65
CA ASP A 183 -4.63 -27.60 -16.26
C ASP A 183 -3.35 -27.15 -15.54
N LYS A 184 -3.27 -25.88 -15.16
CA LYS A 184 -2.16 -25.34 -14.38
C LYS A 184 -2.40 -25.85 -12.98
N GLY A 185 -1.76 -26.98 -12.67
CA GLY A 185 -1.62 -27.49 -11.32
C GLY A 185 -1.36 -26.32 -10.37
N VAL A 186 -2.21 -26.22 -9.35
CA VAL A 186 -2.20 -25.18 -8.34
C VAL A 186 -0.94 -25.35 -7.48
N ASN A 187 0.21 -24.92 -8.00
CA ASN A 187 1.45 -24.87 -7.25
C ASN A 187 1.42 -23.62 -6.36
N GLY A 188 1.35 -23.88 -5.05
CA GLY A 188 1.25 -22.92 -3.98
C GLY A 188 2.53 -22.12 -3.74
N GLY A 189 2.82 -21.18 -4.63
CA GLY A 189 3.69 -20.04 -4.34
C GLY A 189 2.87 -18.85 -3.84
N SER A 190 3.32 -18.22 -2.76
CA SER A 190 2.80 -16.91 -2.33
C SER A 190 2.98 -15.94 -3.49
N ARG A 191 1.87 -15.48 -4.08
CA ARG A 191 1.89 -14.42 -5.10
C ARG A 191 1.43 -13.14 -4.43
N THR A 192 2.39 -12.26 -4.21
CA THR A 192 2.18 -10.85 -3.95
C THR A 192 1.84 -10.17 -5.28
N GLY A 193 0.79 -9.34 -5.31
CA GLY A 193 0.68 -8.35 -6.38
C GLY A 193 1.96 -7.51 -6.39
N ASN A 194 2.40 -6.98 -7.53
CA ASN A 194 3.53 -6.03 -7.58
C ASN A 194 3.21 -4.67 -6.94
N CYS A 195 2.10 -4.58 -6.20
CA CYS A 195 1.56 -3.38 -5.53
C CYS A 195 1.54 -2.12 -6.39
N THR A 196 1.39 -2.32 -7.71
CA THR A 196 1.42 -1.25 -8.70
C THR A 196 0.01 -1.06 -9.25
N LEU A 197 -0.49 0.17 -9.18
CA LEU A 197 -1.79 0.51 -9.75
C LEU A 197 -1.68 0.59 -11.27
N LYS A 198 -2.45 -0.21 -11.98
CA LYS A 198 -2.47 -0.27 -13.45
C LYS A 198 -3.69 0.44 -14.00
N THR A 199 -3.49 1.33 -14.97
CA THR A 199 -4.58 2.00 -15.67
C THR A 199 -4.83 1.41 -17.06
N TYR A 200 -6.11 1.33 -17.44
CA TYR A 200 -6.56 0.84 -18.74
C TYR A 200 -7.56 1.81 -19.36
N ARG A 201 -7.36 2.13 -20.63
CA ARG A 201 -8.26 3.00 -21.39
C ARG A 201 -9.53 2.23 -21.79
N LEU A 202 -10.67 2.71 -21.31
CA LEU A 202 -11.99 2.12 -21.51
C LEU A 202 -12.75 2.85 -22.62
N ALA A 203 -13.10 2.11 -23.67
CA ALA A 203 -14.08 2.49 -24.67
C ALA A 203 -15.47 1.97 -24.27
N LEU A 204 -16.27 2.81 -23.61
CA LEU A 204 -17.60 2.43 -23.14
C LEU A 204 -18.70 2.94 -24.07
N ALA A 205 -19.39 2.02 -24.73
CA ALA A 205 -20.54 2.31 -25.55
C ALA A 205 -21.85 2.30 -24.75
N ALA A 206 -22.83 3.08 -25.21
CA ALA A 206 -24.19 3.09 -24.69
C ALA A 206 -25.17 3.04 -25.86
N ASN A 207 -25.98 1.98 -25.90
CA ASN A 207 -26.96 1.82 -26.98
C ASN A 207 -28.13 2.80 -26.82
N ILE A 208 -29.00 2.89 -27.85
CA ILE A 208 -30.10 3.85 -27.90
C ILE A 208 -31.02 3.70 -26.69
N GLU A 209 -31.38 2.48 -26.29
CA GLU A 209 -32.29 2.27 -25.18
C GLU A 209 -31.67 2.68 -23.84
N TYR A 210 -30.38 2.45 -23.63
CA TYR A 210 -29.68 2.93 -22.44
C TYR A 210 -29.65 4.46 -22.40
N CYS A 211 -29.30 5.11 -23.51
CA CYS A 211 -29.31 6.58 -23.60
C CYS A 211 -30.70 7.16 -23.32
N GLN A 212 -31.75 6.56 -23.89
CA GLN A 212 -33.14 6.94 -23.65
C GLN A 212 -33.58 6.74 -22.20
N PHE A 213 -33.15 5.66 -21.55
CA PHE A 213 -33.48 5.39 -20.15
C PHE A 213 -33.04 6.54 -19.23
N PHE A 214 -31.89 7.16 -19.53
CA PHE A 214 -31.40 8.36 -18.83
C PHE A 214 -31.91 9.69 -19.40
N GLY A 215 -32.84 9.65 -20.35
CA GLY A 215 -33.53 10.82 -20.90
C GLY A 215 -32.78 11.52 -22.04
N ALA A 216 -31.70 10.94 -22.57
CA ALA A 216 -30.97 11.51 -23.70
C ALA A 216 -31.52 10.99 -25.03
N THR A 217 -32.01 11.91 -25.87
CA THR A 217 -32.54 11.61 -27.22
C THR A 217 -31.68 12.19 -28.35
N SER A 218 -30.65 12.99 -28.01
CA SER A 218 -29.65 13.52 -28.94
C SER A 218 -28.30 13.76 -28.25
N SER A 219 -27.24 13.94 -29.04
CA SER A 219 -25.88 14.20 -28.56
C SER A 219 -25.72 15.46 -27.69
N SER A 220 -26.63 16.43 -27.83
CA SER A 220 -26.66 17.63 -26.96
C SER A 220 -26.97 17.30 -25.50
N GLN A 221 -27.51 16.11 -25.24
CA GLN A 221 -27.85 15.60 -23.90
C GLN A 221 -26.89 14.52 -23.42
N SER A 222 -25.73 14.37 -24.07
CA SER A 222 -24.71 13.37 -23.74
C SER A 222 -24.24 13.43 -22.27
N ALA A 223 -24.32 14.58 -21.61
CA ALA A 223 -23.98 14.75 -20.20
C ALA A 223 -24.86 13.89 -19.26
N LEU A 224 -26.12 13.59 -19.62
CA LEU A 224 -27.00 12.71 -18.84
C LEU A 224 -26.47 11.27 -18.84
N VAL A 225 -26.06 10.78 -20.01
CA VAL A 225 -25.50 9.44 -20.20
C VAL A 225 -24.11 9.38 -19.56
N MET A 226 -23.28 10.41 -19.76
CA MET A 226 -21.96 10.49 -19.16
C MET A 226 -22.03 10.50 -17.63
N SER A 227 -23.03 11.15 -17.03
CA SER A 227 -23.25 11.12 -15.58
C SER A 227 -23.50 9.69 -15.09
N ALA A 228 -24.37 8.92 -15.76
CA ALA A 228 -24.67 7.54 -15.40
C ALA A 228 -23.46 6.60 -15.57
N VAL A 229 -22.76 6.74 -16.70
CA VAL A 229 -21.49 6.05 -16.98
C VAL A 229 -20.45 6.35 -15.89
N THR A 230 -20.31 7.63 -15.51
CA THR A 230 -19.35 8.06 -14.49
C THR A 230 -19.67 7.42 -13.14
N THR A 231 -20.91 7.48 -12.69
CA THR A 231 -21.32 6.86 -11.42
C THR A 231 -21.04 5.35 -11.42
N ALA A 232 -21.34 4.63 -12.51
CA ALA A 232 -21.10 3.19 -12.59
C ALA A 232 -19.60 2.85 -12.58
N ILE A 233 -18.79 3.49 -13.44
CA ILE A 233 -17.36 3.18 -13.55
C ILE A 233 -16.57 3.68 -12.33
N ASN A 234 -16.98 4.78 -11.70
CA ASN A 234 -16.37 5.23 -10.45
C ASN A 234 -16.52 4.18 -9.34
N ARG A 235 -17.69 3.53 -9.29
CA ARG A 235 -17.97 2.43 -8.36
C ARG A 235 -17.23 1.14 -8.73
N VAL A 236 -17.11 0.80 -10.02
CA VAL A 236 -16.27 -0.33 -10.47
C VAL A 236 -14.81 -0.10 -10.07
N ASN A 237 -14.28 1.10 -10.34
CA ASN A 237 -12.91 1.45 -9.99
C ASN A 237 -12.67 1.40 -8.48
N GLU A 238 -13.62 1.78 -7.62
CA GLU A 238 -13.46 1.62 -6.17
C GLU A 238 -13.19 0.17 -5.74
N VAL A 239 -13.83 -0.80 -6.39
CA VAL A 239 -13.59 -2.22 -6.11
C VAL A 239 -12.30 -2.72 -6.78
N TYR A 240 -12.08 -2.35 -8.05
CA TYR A 240 -10.96 -2.86 -8.83
C TYR A 240 -9.62 -2.30 -8.36
N GLU A 241 -9.59 -1.04 -7.93
CA GLU A 241 -8.42 -0.44 -7.29
C GLU A 241 -8.14 -1.16 -5.97
N SER A 242 -9.16 -1.40 -5.13
CA SER A 242 -8.94 -2.06 -3.84
C SER A 242 -8.51 -3.52 -3.98
N GLU A 243 -9.15 -4.30 -4.86
CA GLU A 243 -8.99 -5.75 -4.91
C GLU A 243 -7.84 -6.21 -5.82
N VAL A 244 -7.65 -5.57 -6.98
CA VAL A 244 -6.71 -6.04 -8.03
C VAL A 244 -5.80 -4.94 -8.58
N ALA A 245 -5.76 -3.77 -7.93
CA ALA A 245 -4.95 -2.61 -8.33
C ALA A 245 -5.16 -2.21 -9.81
N VAL A 246 -6.41 -2.17 -10.26
CA VAL A 246 -6.78 -1.78 -11.63
C VAL A 246 -7.69 -0.54 -11.61
N ARG A 247 -7.42 0.42 -12.50
CA ARG A 247 -8.27 1.59 -12.74
C ARG A 247 -8.62 1.73 -14.21
N LEU A 248 -9.90 1.96 -14.49
CA LEU A 248 -10.42 2.21 -15.83
C LEU A 248 -10.53 3.72 -16.09
N ILE A 249 -10.00 4.16 -17.24
CA ILE A 249 -10.00 5.57 -17.68
C ILE A 249 -10.80 5.71 -18.97
N LEU A 250 -11.85 6.53 -18.98
CA LEU A 250 -12.67 6.74 -20.18
C LEU A 250 -11.89 7.53 -21.24
N VAL A 251 -11.85 7.01 -22.47
CA VAL A 251 -11.11 7.61 -23.60
C VAL A 251 -11.70 8.95 -24.07
N ALA A 252 -10.86 9.82 -24.64
CA ALA A 252 -11.16 11.19 -25.09
C ALA A 252 -12.46 11.38 -25.89
N ASN A 253 -12.83 10.37 -26.66
CA ASN A 253 -13.98 10.34 -27.57
C ASN A 253 -15.05 9.32 -27.17
N THR A 254 -15.09 8.87 -25.90
CA THR A 254 -16.12 7.94 -25.37
C THR A 254 -17.54 8.40 -25.70
N ASN A 255 -17.81 9.71 -25.59
CA ASN A 255 -19.14 10.28 -25.87
C ASN A 255 -19.62 10.07 -27.33
N ASN A 256 -18.74 9.66 -28.25
CA ASN A 256 -19.10 9.31 -29.63
C ASN A 256 -19.64 7.87 -29.76
N LEU A 257 -19.47 7.03 -28.73
CA LEU A 257 -20.05 5.69 -28.63
C LEU A 257 -21.44 5.70 -27.96
N PHE A 258 -22.03 6.88 -27.76
CA PHE A 258 -23.38 7.02 -27.26
C PHE A 258 -24.34 7.17 -28.45
N PHE A 259 -25.29 6.25 -28.54
CA PHE A 259 -26.23 6.20 -29.66
C PHE A 259 -27.59 6.77 -29.26
N TYR A 260 -28.22 7.51 -30.17
CA TYR A 260 -29.45 8.28 -29.89
C TYR A 260 -30.48 8.06 -30.99
N LEU A 261 -31.75 8.35 -30.69
CA LEU A 261 -32.87 8.21 -31.64
C LEU A 261 -32.67 8.95 -32.98
N ASN A 262 -32.02 10.10 -32.95
CA ASN A 262 -31.77 10.89 -34.15
C ASN A 262 -30.66 10.32 -35.04
N ASN A 263 -29.94 9.28 -34.60
CA ASN A 263 -28.88 8.63 -35.35
C ASN A 263 -29.37 7.42 -36.20
N GLY A 264 -30.67 7.09 -36.17
CA GLY A 264 -31.22 5.92 -36.85
C GLY A 264 -31.10 4.64 -36.00
N ASP A 265 -30.96 3.48 -36.66
CA ASP A 265 -30.65 2.19 -36.00
C ASP A 265 -29.22 2.24 -35.47
N ASP A 266 -29.02 1.95 -34.17
CA ASP A 266 -27.69 1.90 -33.60
C ASP A 266 -26.94 0.61 -33.96
N GLY A 267 -27.55 -0.35 -34.64
CA GLY A 267 -26.92 -1.61 -35.04
C GLY A 267 -26.58 -2.53 -33.87
N TYR A 268 -27.09 -2.27 -32.66
CA TYR A 268 -27.03 -3.20 -31.54
C TYR A 268 -28.30 -4.01 -31.44
N THR A 269 -28.16 -5.31 -31.16
CA THR A 269 -29.30 -6.17 -30.85
C THR A 269 -29.56 -6.16 -29.35
N ASN A 270 -30.24 -5.13 -28.83
CA ASN A 270 -30.47 -4.91 -27.39
C ASN A 270 -30.98 -6.14 -26.62
N GLY A 271 -31.69 -7.08 -27.26
CA GLY A 271 -32.17 -8.31 -26.61
C GLY A 271 -31.21 -9.52 -26.63
N ASN A 272 -30.02 -9.41 -27.23
CA ASN A 272 -29.10 -10.53 -27.44
C ASN A 272 -27.64 -10.14 -27.15
N GLY A 273 -27.18 -10.43 -25.93
CA GLY A 273 -25.81 -10.14 -25.48
C GLY A 273 -24.73 -10.78 -26.36
N GLY A 274 -24.93 -12.03 -26.81
CA GLY A 274 -23.97 -12.73 -27.68
C GLY A 274 -23.73 -12.02 -29.02
N SER A 275 -24.79 -11.52 -29.67
CA SER A 275 -24.67 -10.68 -30.86
C SER A 275 -23.97 -9.35 -30.55
N MET A 276 -24.28 -8.75 -29.40
CA MET A 276 -23.73 -7.47 -28.99
C MET A 276 -22.21 -7.51 -28.74
N LEU A 277 -21.62 -8.66 -28.41
CA LEU A 277 -20.15 -8.79 -28.28
C LEU A 277 -19.43 -8.35 -29.56
N THR A 278 -19.81 -8.93 -30.71
CA THR A 278 -19.16 -8.66 -32.00
C THR A 278 -19.55 -7.29 -32.55
N GLN A 279 -20.80 -6.87 -32.33
CA GLN A 279 -21.26 -5.52 -32.69
C GLN A 279 -20.46 -4.45 -31.92
N ASN A 280 -20.20 -4.67 -30.63
CA ASN A 280 -19.44 -3.73 -29.81
C ASN A 280 -17.98 -3.63 -30.24
N GLN A 281 -17.33 -4.77 -30.50
CA GLN A 281 -15.97 -4.81 -31.03
C GLN A 281 -15.85 -3.97 -32.32
N THR A 282 -16.74 -4.24 -33.28
CA THR A 282 -16.76 -3.55 -34.58
C THR A 282 -16.94 -2.03 -34.42
N LYS A 283 -17.81 -1.59 -33.50
CA LYS A 283 -18.09 -0.17 -33.27
C LYS A 283 -16.97 0.55 -32.55
N CYS A 284 -16.41 -0.04 -31.50
CA CYS A 284 -15.27 0.53 -30.79
C CYS A 284 -14.08 0.70 -31.74
N ASP A 285 -13.79 -0.31 -32.57
CA ASP A 285 -12.72 -0.24 -33.57
C ASP A 285 -12.96 0.85 -34.62
N ALA A 286 -14.19 0.98 -35.12
CA ALA A 286 -14.51 1.95 -36.16
C ALA A 286 -14.53 3.41 -35.65
N ILE A 287 -15.01 3.65 -34.42
CA ILE A 287 -15.25 5.00 -33.88
C ILE A 287 -14.06 5.51 -33.05
N ILE A 288 -13.50 4.65 -32.21
CA ILE A 288 -12.37 5.00 -31.32
C ILE A 288 -11.04 4.69 -31.99
N GLY A 289 -10.97 3.58 -32.74
CA GLY A 289 -9.74 3.05 -33.31
C GLY A 289 -9.08 2.04 -32.38
N THR A 290 -8.72 0.87 -32.89
CA THR A 290 -8.22 -0.26 -32.09
C THR A 290 -6.98 0.08 -31.25
N ALA A 291 -6.14 1.02 -31.65
CA ALA A 291 -4.95 1.41 -30.85
C ALA A 291 -5.28 2.34 -29.66
N ASN A 292 -6.47 2.94 -29.63
CA ASN A 292 -6.82 4.05 -28.75
C ASN A 292 -7.59 3.62 -27.50
N TYR A 293 -7.78 2.32 -27.28
CA TYR A 293 -8.42 1.77 -26.09
C TYR A 293 -7.86 0.39 -25.75
N ASP A 294 -8.00 -0.03 -24.51
CA ASP A 294 -7.37 -1.23 -23.93
C ASP A 294 -8.42 -2.27 -23.56
N ILE A 295 -9.61 -1.79 -23.20
CA ILE A 295 -10.83 -2.56 -22.94
C ILE A 295 -12.03 -1.80 -23.52
N GLY A 296 -13.00 -2.52 -24.06
CA GLY A 296 -14.26 -1.96 -24.51
C GLY A 296 -15.45 -2.75 -23.96
N HIS A 297 -16.55 -2.04 -23.74
CA HIS A 297 -17.76 -2.61 -23.14
C HIS A 297 -18.98 -1.83 -23.63
N VAL A 298 -20.16 -2.44 -23.67
CA VAL A 298 -21.42 -1.74 -23.99
C VAL A 298 -22.45 -1.89 -22.88
N PHE A 299 -23.09 -0.76 -22.55
CA PHE A 299 -24.28 -0.72 -21.71
C PHE A 299 -25.56 -0.70 -22.53
N SER A 300 -26.52 -1.52 -22.11
CA SER A 300 -27.82 -1.69 -22.74
C SER A 300 -28.95 -1.83 -21.72
N THR A 301 -30.20 -1.94 -22.20
CA THR A 301 -31.36 -2.20 -21.33
C THR A 301 -31.86 -3.64 -21.38
N GLY A 302 -31.21 -4.49 -22.18
CA GLY A 302 -31.54 -5.90 -22.34
C GLY A 302 -30.30 -6.72 -22.71
N GLY A 303 -30.49 -8.03 -22.93
CA GLY A 303 -29.41 -8.91 -23.38
C GLY A 303 -28.59 -9.55 -22.25
N GLY A 304 -28.85 -9.19 -20.98
CA GLY A 304 -28.18 -9.76 -19.82
C GLY A 304 -26.73 -9.29 -19.69
N GLY A 305 -25.89 -10.10 -19.05
CA GLY A 305 -24.44 -9.88 -18.99
C GLY A 305 -23.72 -10.96 -19.80
N VAL A 306 -22.83 -10.56 -20.71
CA VAL A 306 -21.98 -11.50 -21.45
C VAL A 306 -20.63 -10.84 -21.73
N ALA A 307 -19.55 -11.56 -21.50
CA ALA A 307 -18.20 -11.10 -21.82
C ALA A 307 -17.31 -12.21 -22.39
N GLN A 308 -16.32 -11.80 -23.18
CA GLN A 308 -15.21 -12.65 -23.57
C GLN A 308 -14.23 -12.77 -22.39
N LEU A 309 -13.91 -14.00 -22.01
CA LEU A 309 -12.95 -14.27 -20.93
C LEU A 309 -11.53 -13.82 -21.33
N GLY A 310 -10.85 -13.07 -20.45
CA GLY A 310 -9.44 -12.70 -20.57
C GLY A 310 -9.09 -11.90 -21.83
N CYS A 311 -9.97 -10.99 -22.26
CA CYS A 311 -9.84 -10.31 -23.55
C CYS A 311 -9.17 -8.93 -23.51
N VAL A 312 -8.95 -8.34 -22.34
CA VAL A 312 -8.27 -7.03 -22.23
C VAL A 312 -6.91 -7.07 -22.94
N CYS A 313 -6.54 -5.97 -23.60
CA CYS A 313 -5.38 -5.84 -24.49
C CYS A 313 -5.40 -6.67 -25.78
N SER A 314 -6.37 -7.56 -26.00
CA SER A 314 -6.49 -8.31 -27.26
C SER A 314 -7.07 -7.45 -28.38
N SER A 315 -6.29 -7.14 -29.42
CA SER A 315 -6.77 -6.30 -30.54
C SER A 315 -8.04 -6.84 -31.21
N ALA A 316 -8.26 -8.16 -31.21
CA ALA A 316 -9.41 -8.80 -31.84
C ALA A 316 -10.65 -8.90 -30.94
N ASN A 317 -10.46 -8.85 -29.61
CA ASN A 317 -11.49 -9.25 -28.65
C ASN A 317 -11.72 -8.27 -27.50
N LYS A 318 -10.87 -7.27 -27.30
CA LYS A 318 -10.87 -6.41 -26.11
C LYS A 318 -12.13 -5.56 -25.90
N ALA A 319 -12.98 -5.42 -26.91
CA ALA A 319 -14.28 -4.77 -26.81
C ALA A 319 -15.48 -5.74 -26.72
N LYS A 320 -15.25 -7.05 -26.58
CA LYS A 320 -16.32 -8.05 -26.41
C LYS A 320 -16.78 -8.14 -24.95
N GLY A 321 -17.50 -7.11 -24.48
CA GLY A 321 -18.16 -7.09 -23.18
C GLY A 321 -19.50 -6.36 -23.25
N VAL A 322 -20.53 -6.91 -22.62
CA VAL A 322 -21.91 -6.42 -22.66
C VAL A 322 -22.52 -6.50 -21.26
N THR A 323 -23.12 -5.41 -20.81
CA THR A 323 -23.96 -5.38 -19.61
C THR A 323 -25.29 -4.72 -19.90
N GLY A 324 -26.38 -5.47 -19.69
CA GLY A 324 -27.74 -5.03 -19.96
C GLY A 324 -28.71 -5.31 -18.83
N ASN A 325 -29.49 -4.30 -18.44
CA ASN A 325 -30.54 -4.42 -17.45
C ASN A 325 -31.69 -3.44 -17.76
N ASN A 326 -32.94 -3.86 -17.60
CA ASN A 326 -34.09 -3.01 -17.92
C ASN A 326 -34.22 -1.77 -17.00
N ALA A 327 -33.53 -1.77 -15.87
CA ALA A 327 -33.33 -0.65 -14.97
C ALA A 327 -31.83 -0.58 -14.58
N PRO A 328 -30.96 -0.02 -15.45
CA PRO A 328 -29.52 -0.09 -15.27
C PRO A 328 -29.00 0.98 -14.28
N VAL A 329 -29.43 0.88 -13.03
CA VAL A 329 -29.17 1.85 -11.95
C VAL A 329 -28.85 1.14 -10.63
N GLY A 330 -28.09 1.80 -9.77
CA GLY A 330 -27.80 1.34 -8.42
C GLY A 330 -26.71 0.27 -8.32
N ASP A 331 -26.50 -0.20 -7.09
CA ASP A 331 -25.41 -1.10 -6.74
C ASP A 331 -25.56 -2.49 -7.37
N SER A 332 -26.78 -3.03 -7.51
CA SER A 332 -27.00 -4.32 -8.15
C SER A 332 -26.62 -4.32 -9.63
N PHE A 333 -26.97 -3.26 -10.38
CA PHE A 333 -26.51 -3.11 -11.76
C PHE A 333 -24.98 -3.02 -11.83
N THR A 334 -24.37 -2.25 -10.93
CA THR A 334 -22.93 -1.96 -11.03
C THR A 334 -22.05 -3.11 -10.53
N ILE A 335 -22.42 -3.77 -9.43
CA ILE A 335 -21.64 -4.83 -8.80
C ILE A 335 -22.01 -6.21 -9.35
N ASP A 336 -23.30 -6.54 -9.41
CA ASP A 336 -23.73 -7.88 -9.84
C ASP A 336 -23.59 -8.07 -11.36
N TYR A 337 -23.57 -6.99 -12.16
CA TYR A 337 -23.44 -7.08 -13.62
C TYR A 337 -22.15 -6.43 -14.10
N VAL A 338 -22.00 -5.10 -14.02
CA VAL A 338 -20.85 -4.43 -14.67
C VAL A 338 -19.51 -4.95 -14.14
N ALA A 339 -19.33 -4.99 -12.82
CA ALA A 339 -18.11 -5.51 -12.21
C ALA A 339 -17.91 -7.01 -12.43
N HIS A 340 -19.00 -7.78 -12.58
CA HIS A 340 -18.97 -9.20 -12.93
C HIS A 340 -18.45 -9.42 -14.36
N GLU A 341 -19.09 -8.78 -15.33
CA GLU A 341 -18.75 -8.94 -16.75
C GLU A 341 -17.37 -8.37 -17.08
N MET A 342 -17.00 -7.24 -16.49
CA MET A 342 -15.63 -6.74 -16.61
C MET A 342 -14.63 -7.70 -15.95
N GLY A 343 -15.03 -8.44 -14.92
CA GLY A 343 -14.16 -9.42 -14.27
C GLY A 343 -13.83 -10.59 -15.18
N HIS A 344 -14.79 -11.04 -16.00
CA HIS A 344 -14.52 -11.96 -17.11
C HIS A 344 -13.54 -11.37 -18.11
N GLN A 345 -13.69 -10.11 -18.52
CA GLN A 345 -12.71 -9.46 -19.43
C GLN A 345 -11.30 -9.45 -18.83
N PHE A 346 -11.17 -9.35 -17.49
CA PHE A 346 -9.94 -9.49 -16.72
C PHE A 346 -9.60 -10.93 -16.30
N ASN A 347 -10.20 -11.94 -16.94
CA ASN A 347 -9.90 -13.37 -16.79
C ASN A 347 -10.37 -14.02 -15.46
N GLY A 348 -11.32 -13.43 -14.74
CA GLY A 348 -11.95 -14.08 -13.59
C GLY A 348 -12.99 -15.10 -14.01
N ASN A 349 -12.90 -16.35 -13.54
CA ASN A 349 -13.93 -17.36 -13.74
C ASN A 349 -15.01 -17.33 -12.65
N HIS A 350 -16.16 -17.92 -12.95
CA HIS A 350 -17.24 -18.11 -11.99
C HIS A 350 -16.80 -18.90 -10.74
N THR A 351 -17.28 -18.50 -9.57
CA THR A 351 -16.87 -19.07 -8.28
C THR A 351 -17.91 -19.95 -7.61
N PHE A 352 -19.15 -19.99 -8.11
CA PHE A 352 -20.27 -20.67 -7.48
C PHE A 352 -20.25 -22.21 -7.72
N TYR A 353 -20.84 -22.95 -6.78
CA TYR A 353 -21.00 -24.41 -6.83
C TYR A 353 -22.49 -24.76 -6.78
N SER A 354 -23.14 -24.78 -7.95
CA SER A 354 -24.54 -25.14 -8.11
C SER A 354 -24.86 -25.45 -9.56
N ALA A 355 -25.90 -26.28 -9.77
CA ALA A 355 -26.48 -26.57 -11.08
C ALA A 355 -27.98 -26.24 -11.13
N VAL A 356 -28.46 -25.35 -10.23
CA VAL A 356 -29.89 -25.00 -10.10
C VAL A 356 -30.15 -23.58 -10.62
N GLY A 357 -31.27 -23.38 -11.31
CA GLY A 357 -31.63 -22.06 -11.84
C GLY A 357 -30.63 -21.59 -12.89
N SER A 358 -30.23 -20.32 -12.84
CA SER A 358 -29.27 -19.76 -13.80
C SER A 358 -27.83 -20.27 -13.62
N CYS A 359 -27.51 -20.94 -12.51
CA CYS A 359 -26.22 -21.63 -12.34
C CYS A 359 -26.10 -22.87 -13.26
N SER A 360 -27.21 -23.42 -13.75
CA SER A 360 -27.21 -24.60 -14.63
C SER A 360 -26.51 -24.30 -15.96
N GLY A 361 -25.40 -24.98 -16.23
CA GLY A 361 -24.61 -24.81 -17.47
C GLY A 361 -23.56 -23.69 -17.42
N ASN A 362 -23.54 -22.89 -16.36
CA ASN A 362 -22.63 -21.76 -16.21
C ASN A 362 -21.53 -21.98 -15.15
N GLN A 363 -21.54 -23.11 -14.44
CA GLN A 363 -20.52 -23.40 -13.44
C GLN A 363 -19.13 -23.64 -14.08
N SER A 364 -18.10 -22.99 -13.51
CA SER A 364 -16.68 -23.26 -13.82
C SER A 364 -16.08 -24.25 -12.81
N ASN A 365 -15.89 -25.52 -13.20
CA ASN A 365 -15.49 -26.58 -12.25
C ASN A 365 -14.15 -26.34 -11.54
N SER A 366 -13.19 -25.70 -12.20
CA SER A 366 -11.86 -25.39 -11.66
C SER A 366 -11.88 -24.35 -10.54
N THR A 367 -12.94 -23.54 -10.46
CA THR A 367 -13.04 -22.36 -9.59
C THR A 367 -14.31 -22.32 -8.74
N ALA A 368 -15.20 -23.30 -8.89
CA ALA A 368 -16.46 -23.47 -8.14
C ALA A 368 -16.24 -23.72 -6.62
N PHE A 369 -15.78 -22.70 -5.91
CA PHE A 369 -15.32 -22.74 -4.52
C PHE A 369 -16.31 -22.16 -3.51
N GLU A 370 -17.40 -21.56 -3.96
CA GLU A 370 -18.45 -21.00 -3.11
C GLU A 370 -19.69 -21.89 -3.10
N PRO A 371 -20.28 -22.21 -1.94
CA PRO A 371 -21.46 -23.05 -1.86
C PRO A 371 -22.67 -22.38 -2.51
N GLY A 372 -23.50 -23.15 -3.21
CA GLY A 372 -24.74 -22.66 -3.83
C GLY A 372 -24.47 -21.58 -4.86
N SER A 373 -25.24 -20.49 -4.82
CA SER A 373 -25.07 -19.32 -5.69
C SER A 373 -23.82 -18.48 -5.37
N GLY A 374 -23.13 -18.73 -4.26
CA GLY A 374 -22.04 -17.90 -3.74
C GLY A 374 -22.42 -16.49 -3.29
N THR A 375 -21.41 -15.71 -2.92
CA THR A 375 -21.49 -14.38 -2.29
C THR A 375 -20.65 -13.32 -3.03
N THR A 376 -19.53 -13.69 -3.66
CA THR A 376 -18.60 -12.72 -4.26
C THR A 376 -19.03 -12.25 -5.65
N ILE A 377 -18.33 -11.24 -6.20
CA ILE A 377 -18.67 -10.63 -7.50
C ILE A 377 -18.73 -11.66 -8.63
N GLN A 378 -17.80 -12.62 -8.69
CA GLN A 378 -17.77 -13.67 -9.73
C GLN A 378 -18.72 -14.84 -9.44
N ALA A 379 -19.51 -14.77 -8.37
CA ALA A 379 -20.57 -15.73 -8.08
C ALA A 379 -21.90 -15.31 -8.70
N TYR A 380 -22.93 -16.16 -8.55
CA TYR A 380 -24.28 -15.91 -9.08
C TYR A 380 -25.29 -15.56 -7.98
N ALA A 381 -24.86 -14.76 -7.01
CA ALA A 381 -25.63 -14.43 -5.83
C ALA A 381 -27.07 -14.00 -6.19
N GLY A 382 -28.06 -14.79 -5.76
CA GLY A 382 -29.48 -14.47 -5.92
C GLY A 382 -30.19 -15.06 -7.13
N ILE A 383 -29.51 -15.77 -8.05
CA ILE A 383 -30.14 -16.28 -9.28
C ILE A 383 -30.08 -17.80 -9.52
N CYS A 384 -29.63 -18.57 -8.55
CA CYS A 384 -29.54 -20.04 -8.61
C CYS A 384 -30.70 -20.76 -7.89
N GLY A 385 -31.86 -20.13 -7.88
CA GLY A 385 -33.12 -20.72 -7.41
C GLY A 385 -33.07 -21.12 -5.92
N SER A 386 -33.35 -22.39 -5.63
CA SER A 386 -33.36 -22.92 -4.25
C SER A 386 -31.98 -22.96 -3.60
N THR A 387 -30.91 -22.71 -4.35
CA THR A 387 -29.52 -22.70 -3.84
C THR A 387 -28.97 -21.29 -3.63
N ASN A 388 -29.84 -20.28 -3.59
CA ASN A 388 -29.44 -18.89 -3.33
C ASN A 388 -28.92 -18.69 -1.90
N VAL A 389 -27.65 -18.32 -1.79
CA VAL A 389 -27.01 -17.97 -0.50
C VAL A 389 -27.51 -16.64 0.03
N GLN A 390 -27.66 -15.68 -0.88
CA GLN A 390 -28.11 -14.31 -0.62
C GLN A 390 -28.71 -13.71 -1.90
N SER A 391 -29.21 -12.47 -1.82
CA SER A 391 -29.94 -11.83 -2.92
C SER A 391 -29.07 -11.15 -3.98
N ASN A 392 -27.89 -10.64 -3.60
CA ASN A 392 -26.99 -9.85 -4.45
C ASN A 392 -25.55 -10.11 -4.02
N SER A 393 -24.56 -9.83 -4.86
CA SER A 393 -23.15 -10.01 -4.51
C SER A 393 -22.69 -8.96 -3.50
N GLU A 394 -21.72 -9.35 -2.67
CA GLU A 394 -20.91 -8.39 -1.92
C GLU A 394 -19.78 -7.90 -2.83
N ALA A 395 -19.42 -6.63 -2.70
CA ALA A 395 -18.49 -5.95 -3.61
C ALA A 395 -17.00 -6.24 -3.31
N TYR A 396 -16.63 -7.52 -3.33
CA TYR A 396 -15.26 -8.03 -3.25
C TYR A 396 -15.13 -9.32 -4.07
N PHE A 397 -13.90 -9.71 -4.41
CA PHE A 397 -13.63 -10.90 -5.21
C PHE A 397 -13.23 -12.09 -4.33
N HIS A 398 -13.59 -13.32 -4.74
CA HIS A 398 -13.08 -14.52 -4.07
C HIS A 398 -11.57 -14.63 -4.25
N ALA A 399 -10.86 -15.26 -3.32
CA ALA A 399 -9.39 -15.42 -3.41
C ALA A 399 -8.89 -16.20 -4.65
N VAL A 400 -9.78 -16.89 -5.38
CA VAL A 400 -9.46 -17.48 -6.70
C VAL A 400 -9.52 -16.45 -7.82
N SER A 401 -10.55 -15.61 -7.84
CA SER A 401 -10.68 -14.51 -8.80
C SER A 401 -9.54 -13.51 -8.62
N LEU A 402 -9.16 -13.20 -7.38
CA LEU A 402 -7.95 -12.42 -7.10
C LEU A 402 -6.71 -13.04 -7.75
N GLN A 403 -6.52 -14.37 -7.62
CA GLN A 403 -5.39 -15.06 -8.23
C GLN A 403 -5.44 -14.99 -9.76
N GLU A 404 -6.58 -15.29 -10.38
CA GLU A 404 -6.71 -15.33 -11.84
C GLU A 404 -6.52 -13.95 -12.47
N MET A 405 -7.20 -12.94 -11.91
CA MET A 405 -7.17 -11.57 -12.42
C MET A 405 -5.79 -10.94 -12.22
N THR A 406 -5.18 -11.08 -11.04
CA THR A 406 -3.82 -10.56 -10.81
C THR A 406 -2.78 -11.25 -11.68
N GLN A 407 -2.86 -12.57 -11.84
CA GLN A 407 -1.97 -13.28 -12.76
C GLN A 407 -2.12 -12.78 -14.20
N PHE A 408 -3.36 -12.49 -14.63
CA PHE A 408 -3.64 -12.00 -15.97
C PHE A 408 -3.07 -10.60 -16.22
N VAL A 409 -3.21 -9.67 -15.26
CA VAL A 409 -2.69 -8.29 -15.41
C VAL A 409 -1.20 -8.15 -15.10
N MET A 410 -0.56 -9.15 -14.48
CA MET A 410 0.88 -9.11 -14.20
C MET A 410 1.72 -9.92 -15.18
N SER A 411 1.17 -11.00 -15.74
CA SER A 411 1.92 -11.97 -16.53
C SER A 411 1.14 -12.59 -17.69
N GLY A 412 -0.13 -12.23 -17.84
CA GLY A 412 -0.98 -12.64 -18.94
C GLY A 412 -1.12 -11.56 -19.99
N ASN A 413 -2.08 -11.74 -20.91
CA ASN A 413 -2.32 -10.79 -21.99
C ASN A 413 -2.73 -9.39 -21.49
N GLY A 414 -3.31 -9.30 -20.29
CA GLY A 414 -3.68 -8.03 -19.68
C GLY A 414 -2.50 -7.10 -19.38
N ASN A 415 -1.27 -7.60 -19.32
CA ASN A 415 -0.08 -6.81 -19.01
C ASN A 415 0.57 -6.14 -20.25
N ASN A 416 -0.11 -6.10 -21.39
CA ASN A 416 0.47 -5.67 -22.68
C ASN A 416 0.06 -4.26 -23.11
N CYS A 417 -0.88 -3.62 -22.40
CA CYS A 417 -1.45 -2.34 -22.81
C CYS A 417 -1.79 -1.41 -21.64
N ASP A 418 -1.48 -1.81 -20.41
CA ASP A 418 -1.69 -0.99 -19.23
C ASP A 418 -0.64 0.13 -19.13
N VAL A 419 -1.00 1.16 -18.36
CA VAL A 419 -0.05 2.17 -17.90
C VAL A 419 0.06 2.08 -16.39
N GLU A 420 1.26 1.76 -15.90
CA GLU A 420 1.57 1.66 -14.49
C GLU A 420 1.67 3.05 -13.85
N ILE A 421 0.96 3.24 -12.75
CA ILE A 421 1.12 4.37 -11.84
C ILE A 421 2.05 3.91 -10.72
N GLY A 422 3.25 4.49 -10.68
CA GLY A 422 4.26 4.20 -9.66
C GLY A 422 3.68 4.37 -8.25
N SER A 423 3.93 3.36 -7.42
CA SER A 423 3.43 3.25 -6.05
C SER A 423 4.62 3.03 -5.10
N SER A 424 4.52 3.58 -3.89
CA SER A 424 5.45 3.26 -2.79
C SER A 424 4.89 2.21 -1.82
N ASN A 425 3.69 1.69 -2.10
CA ASN A 425 3.01 0.70 -1.27
C ASN A 425 3.62 -0.69 -1.46
N ASN A 426 3.87 -1.39 -0.37
CA ASN A 426 4.47 -2.71 -0.30
C ASN A 426 3.46 -3.72 0.22
N ALA A 427 3.52 -4.96 -0.27
CA ALA A 427 2.56 -5.96 0.14
C ALA A 427 2.71 -6.34 1.61
N PRO A 428 1.61 -6.69 2.30
CA PRO A 428 1.67 -7.30 3.62
C PRO A 428 2.52 -8.57 3.62
N ILE A 429 3.25 -8.79 4.71
CA ILE A 429 4.08 -9.99 4.93
C ILE A 429 3.33 -10.93 5.87
N ILE A 430 2.97 -12.12 5.39
CA ILE A 430 2.28 -13.15 6.18
C ILE A 430 3.30 -14.11 6.81
N THR A 431 3.13 -14.42 8.10
CA THR A 431 3.84 -15.52 8.75
C THR A 431 3.27 -16.87 8.29
N ALA A 432 4.13 -17.74 7.75
CA ALA A 432 3.75 -19.04 7.24
C ALA A 432 2.96 -19.87 8.29
N GLN A 433 1.89 -20.52 7.83
CA GLN A 433 0.98 -21.31 8.66
C GLN A 433 1.14 -22.81 8.33
N PRO A 434 1.16 -23.71 9.33
CA PRO A 434 1.18 -25.14 9.08
C PRO A 434 -0.19 -25.67 8.63
N ASN A 435 -0.20 -26.90 8.11
CA ASN A 435 -1.42 -27.67 7.90
C ASN A 435 -1.85 -28.35 9.21
N TYR A 436 -3.16 -28.54 9.41
CA TYR A 436 -3.70 -29.10 10.65
C TYR A 436 -4.54 -30.34 10.39
N SER A 437 -4.48 -31.30 11.32
CA SER A 437 -5.43 -32.41 11.41
C SER A 437 -6.38 -32.14 12.59
N VAL A 438 -7.68 -32.13 12.33
CA VAL A 438 -8.72 -31.80 13.31
C VAL A 438 -9.72 -32.96 13.47
N PRO A 439 -10.31 -33.16 14.64
CA PRO A 439 -11.40 -34.12 14.83
C PRO A 439 -12.63 -33.79 13.96
N ILE A 440 -13.34 -34.80 13.49
CA ILE A 440 -14.63 -34.61 12.80
C ILE A 440 -15.66 -33.96 13.74
N SER A 441 -16.67 -33.30 13.17
CA SER A 441 -17.78 -32.68 13.92
C SER A 441 -17.33 -31.70 15.01
N THR A 442 -16.17 -31.08 14.86
CA THR A 442 -15.57 -30.16 15.84
C THR A 442 -15.29 -28.79 15.21
N PRO A 443 -15.74 -27.67 15.82
CA PRO A 443 -15.39 -26.32 15.38
C PRO A 443 -13.88 -26.04 15.40
N PHE A 444 -13.44 -25.12 14.55
CA PHE A 444 -12.05 -24.64 14.54
C PHE A 444 -11.97 -23.16 14.21
N ALA A 445 -10.83 -22.55 14.50
CA ALA A 445 -10.56 -21.15 14.17
C ALA A 445 -9.18 -21.01 13.51
N LEU A 446 -9.14 -20.30 12.38
CA LEU A 446 -7.89 -19.99 11.67
C LEU A 446 -7.50 -18.55 11.95
N THR A 447 -6.24 -18.34 12.30
CA THR A 447 -5.65 -17.02 12.55
C THR A 447 -4.57 -16.76 11.51
N LEU A 448 -4.66 -15.63 10.80
CA LEU A 448 -3.64 -15.19 9.85
C LEU A 448 -2.82 -14.08 10.51
N THR A 449 -1.51 -14.29 10.67
CA THR A 449 -0.62 -13.26 11.22
C THR A 449 0.11 -12.57 10.08
N ALA A 450 -0.09 -11.25 9.94
CA ALA A 450 0.55 -10.44 8.93
C ALA A 450 1.05 -9.10 9.51
N SER A 451 2.06 -8.52 8.85
CA SER A 451 2.57 -7.17 9.12
C SER A 451 2.70 -6.39 7.82
N ASP A 452 2.42 -5.10 7.85
CA ASP A 452 2.52 -4.23 6.69
C ASP A 452 3.81 -3.39 6.78
N PRO A 453 4.71 -3.44 5.78
CA PRO A 453 5.96 -2.66 5.82
C PRO A 453 5.76 -1.14 5.89
N ASP A 454 4.64 -0.64 5.37
CA ASP A 454 4.32 0.79 5.31
C ASP A 454 3.50 1.26 6.51
N GLY A 455 3.07 0.34 7.37
CA GLY A 455 2.29 0.62 8.58
C GLY A 455 0.80 0.83 8.33
N HIS A 456 0.28 0.44 7.16
CA HIS A 456 -1.15 0.50 6.86
C HIS A 456 -1.95 -0.54 7.68
N PRO A 457 -3.21 -0.25 8.01
CA PRO A 457 -4.12 -1.24 8.59
C PRO A 457 -4.32 -2.43 7.63
N ILE A 458 -4.40 -3.65 8.17
CA ILE A 458 -4.57 -4.88 7.37
C ILE A 458 -5.98 -5.43 7.54
N LYS A 459 -6.56 -5.85 6.42
CA LYS A 459 -7.80 -6.62 6.28
C LYS A 459 -7.50 -8.10 6.10
N TYR A 460 -8.32 -8.93 6.72
CA TYR A 460 -8.18 -10.38 6.69
C TYR A 460 -9.42 -11.04 6.11
N ARG A 461 -9.21 -12.00 5.21
CA ARG A 461 -10.26 -12.90 4.71
C ARG A 461 -9.72 -14.32 4.64
N TRP A 462 -10.61 -15.30 4.77
CA TRP A 462 -10.30 -16.71 4.59
C TRP A 462 -11.32 -17.29 3.64
N ASP A 463 -10.89 -17.85 2.52
CA ASP A 463 -11.76 -18.42 1.49
C ASP A 463 -11.49 -19.92 1.35
N GLN A 464 -12.55 -20.73 1.21
CA GLN A 464 -12.40 -22.15 0.93
C GLN A 464 -11.99 -22.35 -0.53
N MET A 465 -11.12 -23.31 -0.83
CA MET A 465 -10.53 -23.58 -2.14
C MET A 465 -10.80 -25.02 -2.61
N ASN A 466 -11.88 -25.64 -2.13
CA ASN A 466 -12.30 -26.98 -2.57
C ASN A 466 -13.48 -26.86 -3.54
N GLY A 467 -13.21 -27.07 -4.82
CA GLY A 467 -14.22 -27.03 -5.87
C GLY A 467 -14.40 -28.35 -6.60
N GLY A 468 -14.80 -28.25 -7.87
CA GLY A 468 -15.13 -29.35 -8.75
C GLY A 468 -16.55 -29.26 -9.29
N SER A 469 -17.00 -30.30 -9.96
CA SER A 469 -18.38 -30.40 -10.46
C SER A 469 -19.38 -30.49 -9.32
N ALA A 470 -20.55 -29.83 -9.46
CA ALA A 470 -21.66 -29.82 -8.49
C ALA A 470 -22.36 -31.17 -8.29
N THR A 471 -21.63 -32.16 -7.81
CA THR A 471 -22.14 -33.52 -7.53
C THR A 471 -22.63 -33.69 -6.10
N GLN A 472 -22.25 -32.79 -5.19
CA GLN A 472 -22.66 -32.84 -3.79
C GLN A 472 -23.91 -31.99 -3.53
N PRO A 473 -24.78 -32.35 -2.57
CA PRO A 473 -25.95 -31.56 -2.22
C PRO A 473 -25.60 -30.13 -1.80
N MET A 474 -26.44 -29.18 -2.23
CA MET A 474 -26.46 -27.77 -1.82
C MET A 474 -27.87 -27.37 -1.36
N PRO A 475 -28.08 -26.74 -0.18
CA PRO A 475 -27.07 -26.30 0.79
C PRO A 475 -26.20 -27.45 1.34
N PRO A 476 -24.93 -27.17 1.74
CA PRO A 476 -23.96 -28.20 2.09
C PRO A 476 -24.44 -29.09 3.25
N GLN A 477 -24.02 -30.35 3.24
CA GLN A 477 -24.30 -31.32 4.31
C GLN A 477 -23.01 -31.75 5.01
N SER A 478 -23.09 -32.14 6.28
CA SER A 478 -21.90 -32.56 7.06
C SER A 478 -21.24 -33.82 6.50
N THR A 479 -21.98 -34.61 5.71
CA THR A 479 -21.50 -35.81 5.03
C THR A 479 -20.88 -35.55 3.66
N ASN A 480 -20.86 -34.30 3.17
CA ASN A 480 -20.21 -33.97 1.89
C ASN A 480 -18.73 -34.34 1.97
N THR A 481 -18.27 -35.19 1.04
CA THR A 481 -16.86 -35.63 0.96
C THR A 481 -16.00 -34.75 0.06
N SER A 482 -16.62 -33.89 -0.76
CA SER A 482 -15.98 -32.92 -1.66
C SER A 482 -16.79 -31.62 -1.75
N GLY A 483 -16.35 -30.67 -2.58
CA GLY A 483 -17.00 -29.39 -2.80
C GLY A 483 -16.94 -28.42 -1.61
N PRO A 484 -17.46 -27.20 -1.77
CA PRO A 484 -17.42 -26.18 -0.73
C PRO A 484 -18.47 -26.42 0.35
N VAL A 485 -18.09 -26.19 1.60
CA VAL A 485 -18.97 -26.33 2.79
C VAL A 485 -18.92 -25.10 3.70
N PHE A 486 -18.10 -24.10 3.36
CA PHE A 486 -18.05 -22.80 4.02
C PHE A 486 -18.18 -21.68 2.99
N ARG A 487 -19.15 -20.79 3.18
CA ARG A 487 -19.31 -19.59 2.35
C ARG A 487 -18.13 -18.62 2.49
N SER A 488 -17.91 -17.82 1.45
CA SER A 488 -17.09 -16.62 1.55
C SER A 488 -17.77 -15.59 2.46
N ILE A 489 -16.96 -14.85 3.23
CA ILE A 489 -17.41 -13.73 4.06
C ILE A 489 -16.51 -12.53 3.78
N ASN A 490 -17.09 -11.33 3.89
CA ASN A 490 -16.38 -10.08 3.64
C ASN A 490 -15.19 -9.91 4.63
N GLU A 491 -14.24 -9.05 4.29
CA GLU A 491 -13.05 -8.79 5.07
C GLU A 491 -13.33 -8.36 6.52
N SER A 492 -12.41 -8.72 7.42
CA SER A 492 -12.44 -8.40 8.84
C SER A 492 -11.14 -7.72 9.28
N THR A 493 -11.24 -6.86 10.30
CA THR A 493 -10.07 -6.37 11.05
C THR A 493 -9.52 -7.42 12.02
N SER A 494 -10.30 -8.47 12.31
CA SER A 494 -9.83 -9.60 13.11
C SER A 494 -8.99 -10.53 12.25
N PRO A 495 -7.76 -10.90 12.68
CA PRO A 495 -6.95 -11.91 11.98
C PRO A 495 -7.55 -13.32 12.10
N THR A 496 -8.55 -13.52 12.97
CA THR A 496 -9.13 -14.82 13.27
C THR A 496 -10.54 -14.98 12.70
N ARG A 497 -10.76 -16.05 11.92
CA ARG A 497 -12.08 -16.53 11.48
C ARG A 497 -12.44 -17.85 12.15
N TYR A 498 -13.66 -17.95 12.65
CA TYR A 498 -14.25 -19.18 13.22
C TYR A 498 -15.03 -19.96 12.15
N PHE A 499 -14.99 -21.29 12.25
CA PHE A 499 -15.69 -22.21 11.35
C PHE A 499 -16.53 -23.19 12.18
N PRO A 500 -17.88 -23.18 12.05
CA PRO A 500 -18.68 -22.14 11.36
C PRO A 500 -18.55 -20.79 12.10
N GLY A 501 -19.17 -19.72 11.59
CA GLY A 501 -19.09 -18.41 12.24
C GLY A 501 -19.41 -18.45 13.75
N LEU A 502 -18.73 -17.61 14.54
CA LEU A 502 -18.76 -17.63 16.01
C LEU A 502 -20.17 -17.65 16.60
N ALA A 503 -21.12 -16.91 16.01
CA ALA A 503 -22.51 -16.90 16.45
C ALA A 503 -23.19 -18.29 16.35
N THR A 504 -22.83 -19.10 15.36
CA THR A 504 -23.31 -20.49 15.22
C THR A 504 -22.72 -21.38 16.31
N ILE A 505 -21.43 -21.25 16.61
CA ILE A 505 -20.77 -21.98 17.70
C ILE A 505 -21.38 -21.59 19.06
N LEU A 506 -21.61 -20.30 19.31
CA LEU A 506 -22.26 -19.80 20.53
C LEU A 506 -23.71 -20.26 20.68
N ALA A 507 -24.38 -20.61 19.59
CA ALA A 507 -25.70 -21.23 19.62
C ALA A 507 -25.64 -22.75 19.90
N GLY A 508 -24.45 -23.32 20.09
CA GLY A 508 -24.22 -24.75 20.30
C GLY A 508 -24.34 -25.60 19.03
N ASN A 509 -24.22 -24.98 17.86
CA ASN A 509 -24.38 -25.67 16.58
C ASN A 509 -23.03 -25.80 15.84
N THR A 510 -22.87 -26.89 15.10
CA THR A 510 -21.71 -27.12 14.21
C THR A 510 -22.00 -26.78 12.75
N ALA A 511 -23.18 -26.24 12.48
CA ALA A 511 -23.64 -25.92 11.14
C ALA A 511 -24.68 -24.80 11.16
N ASN A 512 -24.64 -23.96 10.14
CA ASN A 512 -25.78 -23.17 9.68
C ASN A 512 -26.08 -23.59 8.22
N THR A 513 -26.97 -22.87 7.52
CA THR A 513 -27.36 -23.25 6.15
C THR A 513 -26.18 -23.30 5.17
N TRP A 514 -25.15 -22.47 5.33
CA TRP A 514 -24.08 -22.28 4.33
C TRP A 514 -22.66 -22.48 4.86
N GLU A 515 -22.53 -22.79 6.15
CA GLU A 515 -21.28 -23.17 6.80
C GLU A 515 -21.50 -24.43 7.62
N VAL A 516 -20.84 -25.53 7.25
CA VAL A 516 -21.10 -26.85 7.84
C VAL A 516 -19.80 -27.56 8.13
N ILE A 517 -19.60 -27.93 9.40
CA ILE A 517 -18.47 -28.75 9.83
C ILE A 517 -18.63 -30.18 9.32
N PRO A 518 -17.61 -30.76 8.67
CA PRO A 518 -17.68 -32.14 8.20
C PRO A 518 -17.77 -33.16 9.36
N SER A 519 -18.69 -34.12 9.21
CA SER A 519 -18.82 -35.30 10.06
C SER A 519 -18.07 -36.52 9.51
N VAL A 520 -17.42 -36.35 8.35
CA VAL A 520 -16.64 -37.38 7.64
C VAL A 520 -15.20 -36.94 7.47
N ALA A 521 -14.30 -37.89 7.23
CA ALA A 521 -12.91 -37.56 6.88
C ALA A 521 -12.83 -36.93 5.49
N ARG A 522 -12.22 -35.76 5.41
CA ARG A 522 -11.92 -35.05 4.17
C ARG A 522 -10.83 -34.01 4.38
N SER A 523 -10.23 -33.59 3.26
CA SER A 523 -9.35 -32.42 3.23
C SER A 523 -10.16 -31.17 2.90
N LEU A 524 -9.92 -30.11 3.65
CA LEU A 524 -10.42 -28.76 3.41
C LEU A 524 -9.22 -27.86 3.10
N SER A 525 -9.28 -27.16 1.98
CA SER A 525 -8.23 -26.22 1.56
C SER A 525 -8.76 -24.82 1.78
N PHE A 526 -8.01 -24.00 2.49
CA PHE A 526 -8.34 -22.60 2.72
C PHE A 526 -7.21 -21.70 2.22
N ARG A 527 -7.56 -20.51 1.75
CA ARG A 527 -6.63 -19.44 1.43
C ARG A 527 -6.94 -18.25 2.32
N GLY A 528 -5.97 -17.87 3.14
CA GLY A 528 -5.97 -16.62 3.89
C GLY A 528 -5.46 -15.50 2.99
N VAL A 529 -6.16 -14.38 2.97
CA VAL A 529 -5.80 -13.14 2.28
C VAL A 529 -5.55 -12.08 3.34
N ALA A 530 -4.36 -11.48 3.33
CA ALA A 530 -4.03 -10.28 4.09
C ALA A 530 -3.85 -9.13 3.09
N GLN A 531 -4.68 -8.10 3.18
CA GLN A 531 -4.70 -6.97 2.26
C GLN A 531 -4.49 -5.68 3.05
N ASP A 532 -3.60 -4.82 2.60
CA ASP A 532 -3.45 -3.50 3.19
C ASP A 532 -4.69 -2.62 2.94
N PHE A 533 -4.85 -1.58 3.75
CA PHE A 533 -5.90 -0.60 3.57
C PHE A 533 -5.28 0.80 3.51
N THR A 534 -4.86 1.18 2.31
CA THR A 534 -4.37 2.54 1.99
C THR A 534 -5.51 3.56 1.86
N GLY A 535 -6.74 3.08 1.69
CA GLY A 535 -7.91 3.91 1.38
C GLY A 535 -8.06 4.28 -0.10
N VAL A 536 -7.15 3.81 -0.98
CA VAL A 536 -7.16 4.12 -2.43
C VAL A 536 -7.13 2.84 -3.27
N PHE A 537 -6.03 2.09 -3.20
CA PHE A 537 -5.87 0.79 -3.86
C PHE A 537 -5.20 -0.19 -2.90
N GLY A 538 -5.54 -1.47 -3.01
CA GLY A 538 -5.04 -2.48 -2.07
C GLY A 538 -3.88 -3.27 -2.66
N CYS A 539 -2.92 -3.61 -1.83
CA CYS A 539 -2.01 -4.72 -2.08
C CYS A 539 -2.30 -5.87 -1.12
N PHE A 540 -2.12 -7.11 -1.59
CA PHE A 540 -2.41 -8.28 -0.78
C PHE A 540 -1.33 -9.35 -0.89
N ALA A 541 -1.26 -10.15 0.17
CA ALA A 541 -0.55 -11.41 0.22
C ALA A 541 -1.50 -12.54 0.57
N VAL A 542 -1.12 -13.75 0.17
CA VAL A 542 -1.93 -14.96 0.39
C VAL A 542 -1.14 -16.09 1.04
N GLN A 543 -1.82 -16.88 1.85
CA GLN A 543 -1.29 -18.10 2.47
C GLN A 543 -2.33 -19.22 2.41
N ASN A 544 -1.93 -20.39 1.88
CA ASN A 544 -2.80 -21.56 1.86
C ASN A 544 -2.61 -22.39 3.14
N VAL A 545 -3.71 -22.95 3.66
CA VAL A 545 -3.73 -23.86 4.81
C VAL A 545 -4.66 -25.02 4.48
N THR A 546 -4.21 -26.24 4.78
CA THR A 546 -5.03 -27.46 4.66
C THR A 546 -5.48 -27.94 6.04
N ILE A 547 -6.78 -28.18 6.18
CA ILE A 547 -7.42 -28.77 7.37
C ILE A 547 -7.92 -30.16 6.99
N THR A 548 -7.36 -31.19 7.63
CA THR A 548 -7.78 -32.58 7.43
C THR A 548 -8.68 -33.00 8.57
N THR A 549 -9.96 -33.31 8.28
CA THR A 549 -10.86 -33.90 9.29
C THR A 549 -10.58 -35.39 9.43
N VAL A 550 -10.44 -35.87 10.67
CA VAL A 550 -9.95 -37.21 10.98
C VAL A 550 -11.10 -38.10 11.47
N ALA A 551 -11.48 -39.12 10.70
CA ALA A 551 -12.63 -39.98 11.06
C ALA A 551 -12.47 -40.75 12.38
N THR A 552 -11.24 -41.02 12.82
CA THR A 552 -10.96 -41.75 14.06
C THR A 552 -10.94 -40.85 15.31
N ALA A 553 -11.13 -39.53 15.16
CA ALA A 553 -11.12 -38.56 16.25
C ALA A 553 -12.34 -37.62 16.16
N GLY A 554 -12.93 -37.29 17.31
CA GLY A 554 -14.08 -36.39 17.40
C GLY A 554 -15.42 -37.06 17.75
N PRO A 555 -16.45 -36.25 18.10
CA PRO A 555 -16.38 -34.81 18.30
C PRO A 555 -15.65 -34.44 19.60
N PHE A 556 -14.79 -33.43 19.55
CA PHE A 556 -14.22 -32.80 20.74
C PHE A 556 -15.23 -31.77 21.27
N ASN A 557 -15.70 -31.94 22.51
CA ASN A 557 -16.69 -31.05 23.11
C ASN A 557 -16.55 -30.92 24.62
N ILE A 558 -16.90 -29.75 25.17
CA ILE A 558 -17.04 -29.51 26.60
C ILE A 558 -18.26 -30.31 27.07
N SER A 559 -18.06 -31.17 28.07
CA SER A 559 -19.09 -32.10 28.55
C SER A 559 -19.91 -31.55 29.72
N ASN A 560 -19.46 -30.47 30.37
CA ASN A 560 -20.19 -29.80 31.45
C ASN A 560 -20.42 -28.29 31.20
N PHE A 561 -21.22 -27.64 32.05
CA PHE A 561 -21.60 -26.22 31.92
C PHE A 561 -22.34 -25.84 30.62
N ASN A 562 -23.02 -26.81 29.99
CA ASN A 562 -23.90 -26.61 28.83
C ASN A 562 -25.34 -26.20 29.21
N SER A 563 -25.56 -25.83 30.47
CA SER A 563 -26.81 -25.27 30.99
C SER A 563 -26.47 -24.09 31.91
N ALA A 564 -27.40 -23.14 32.05
CA ALA A 564 -27.16 -21.94 32.83
C ALA A 564 -26.70 -22.30 34.26
N SER A 565 -25.61 -21.68 34.71
CA SER A 565 -25.00 -22.00 36.01
C SER A 565 -24.52 -20.75 36.73
N THR A 566 -24.38 -20.84 38.05
CA THR A 566 -23.90 -19.75 38.91
C THR A 566 -22.63 -20.17 39.62
N TRP A 567 -21.58 -19.37 39.51
CA TRP A 567 -20.27 -19.56 40.11
C TRP A 567 -20.01 -18.41 41.09
N ASN A 568 -19.39 -18.70 42.24
CA ASN A 568 -18.92 -17.65 43.12
C ASN A 568 -17.43 -17.39 42.90
N VAL A 569 -17.02 -16.13 42.98
CA VAL A 569 -15.60 -15.75 42.89
C VAL A 569 -14.79 -16.51 43.94
N GLY A 570 -13.68 -17.11 43.52
CA GLY A 570 -12.81 -17.93 44.36
C GLY A 570 -13.24 -19.39 44.51
N ASP A 571 -14.41 -19.79 44.02
CA ASP A 571 -14.77 -21.21 43.92
C ASP A 571 -13.74 -21.96 43.05
N THR A 572 -13.50 -23.22 43.36
CA THR A 572 -12.88 -24.16 42.41
C THR A 572 -13.96 -24.81 41.56
N LYS A 573 -13.79 -24.80 40.24
CA LYS A 573 -14.67 -25.49 39.28
C LYS A 573 -13.84 -26.45 38.43
N ASN A 574 -14.32 -27.68 38.28
CA ASN A 574 -13.73 -28.66 37.38
C ASN A 574 -14.37 -28.52 35.99
N ILE A 575 -13.59 -28.12 34.99
CA ILE A 575 -14.01 -28.05 33.59
C ILE A 575 -13.74 -29.41 32.95
N THR A 576 -14.74 -30.03 32.31
CA THR A 576 -14.60 -31.34 31.66
C THR A 576 -14.90 -31.29 30.17
N TRP A 577 -14.18 -32.07 29.38
CA TRP A 577 -14.38 -32.20 27.94
C TRP A 577 -14.11 -33.62 27.45
N ASN A 578 -14.67 -33.99 26.30
CA ASN A 578 -14.38 -35.24 25.63
C ASN A 578 -13.08 -35.10 24.81
N VAL A 579 -12.02 -35.82 25.22
CA VAL A 579 -10.74 -35.85 24.49
C VAL A 579 -10.91 -36.41 23.07
N ALA A 580 -11.85 -37.32 22.85
CA ALA A 580 -12.26 -37.81 21.53
C ALA A 580 -11.09 -38.23 20.60
N ASN A 581 -10.12 -38.99 21.14
CA ASN A 581 -8.89 -39.44 20.45
C ASN A 581 -8.00 -38.32 19.88
N THR A 582 -8.18 -37.06 20.29
CA THR A 582 -7.40 -35.92 19.74
C THR A 582 -5.93 -35.90 20.18
N THR A 583 -5.57 -36.63 21.24
CA THR A 583 -4.16 -36.82 21.66
C THR A 583 -3.39 -37.79 20.77
N ALA A 584 -4.09 -38.67 20.04
CA ALA A 584 -3.48 -39.64 19.14
C ALA A 584 -3.17 -39.02 17.77
N SER A 585 -2.17 -39.59 17.08
CA SER A 585 -1.88 -39.26 15.68
C SER A 585 -3.10 -39.58 14.79
N PRO A 586 -3.44 -38.73 13.79
CA PRO A 586 -2.68 -37.57 13.30
C PRO A 586 -3.05 -36.22 13.94
N VAL A 587 -4.02 -36.15 14.87
CA VAL A 587 -4.42 -34.88 15.52
C VAL A 587 -3.36 -34.40 16.50
N SER A 588 -2.76 -35.32 17.27
CA SER A 588 -1.57 -35.11 18.10
C SER A 588 -1.61 -33.90 19.05
N CYS A 589 -2.78 -33.59 19.61
CA CYS A 589 -2.99 -32.46 20.52
C CYS A 589 -2.74 -32.86 21.98
N ALA A 590 -1.51 -32.63 22.47
CA ALA A 590 -1.10 -32.99 23.83
C ALA A 590 -1.75 -32.13 24.92
N ASN A 591 -1.94 -30.83 24.66
CA ASN A 591 -2.42 -29.85 25.64
C ASN A 591 -3.56 -28.99 25.08
N VAL A 592 -4.40 -28.50 25.97
CA VAL A 592 -5.45 -27.50 25.68
C VAL A 592 -5.27 -26.27 26.57
N SER A 593 -5.90 -25.17 26.18
CA SER A 593 -6.03 -23.94 26.95
C SER A 593 -7.50 -23.73 27.31
N ILE A 594 -7.75 -23.11 28.46
CA ILE A 594 -9.09 -22.80 28.95
C ILE A 594 -9.20 -21.28 29.11
N LEU A 595 -10.14 -20.69 28.39
CA LEU A 595 -10.36 -19.25 28.35
C LEU A 595 -11.76 -18.91 28.86
N LEU A 596 -11.91 -17.74 29.46
CA LEU A 596 -13.17 -17.19 29.95
C LEU A 596 -13.52 -15.90 29.19
N SER A 597 -14.75 -15.84 28.74
CA SER A 597 -15.43 -14.65 28.25
C SER A 597 -16.36 -14.11 29.32
N THR A 598 -16.50 -12.78 29.39
CA THR A 598 -17.48 -12.08 30.23
C THR A 598 -18.56 -11.35 29.42
N ASP A 599 -18.51 -11.42 28.08
CA ASP A 599 -19.31 -10.64 27.15
C ASP A 599 -20.25 -11.51 26.29
N GLY A 600 -20.63 -12.70 26.77
CA GLY A 600 -21.48 -13.62 26.03
C GLY A 600 -20.74 -14.54 25.07
N GLY A 601 -19.40 -14.60 25.14
CA GLY A 601 -18.56 -15.41 24.26
C GLY A 601 -18.08 -14.68 22.99
N LEU A 602 -18.19 -13.34 22.96
CA LEU A 602 -17.71 -12.53 21.83
C LEU A 602 -16.20 -12.34 21.87
N THR A 603 -15.63 -12.15 23.07
CA THR A 603 -14.18 -12.09 23.30
C THR A 603 -13.74 -12.99 24.45
N TYR A 604 -12.48 -13.43 24.43
CA TYR A 604 -11.89 -14.33 25.45
C TYR A 604 -10.59 -13.76 26.04
N PRO A 605 -10.62 -12.61 26.72
CA PRO A 605 -9.42 -11.96 27.24
C PRO A 605 -8.86 -12.63 28.51
N ILE A 606 -9.64 -13.45 29.22
CA ILE A 606 -9.25 -14.03 30.51
C ILE A 606 -8.77 -15.47 30.28
N THR A 607 -7.51 -15.74 30.61
CA THR A 607 -6.96 -17.10 30.58
C THR A 607 -7.13 -17.76 31.95
N LEU A 608 -7.89 -18.87 32.00
CA LEU A 608 -8.05 -19.68 33.22
C LEU A 608 -6.94 -20.74 33.33
N ALA A 609 -6.52 -21.31 32.20
CA ALA A 609 -5.37 -22.19 32.09
C ALA A 609 -4.71 -22.01 30.71
N ALA A 610 -3.45 -21.58 30.66
CA ALA A 610 -2.75 -21.31 29.39
C ALA A 610 -2.32 -22.61 28.67
N SER A 611 -2.02 -23.66 29.43
CA SER A 611 -1.67 -24.98 28.92
C SER A 611 -1.93 -26.02 30.01
N THR A 612 -2.79 -26.98 29.73
CA THR A 612 -3.07 -28.15 30.59
C THR A 612 -3.15 -29.42 29.73
N PRO A 613 -2.78 -30.61 30.24
CA PRO A 613 -2.95 -31.87 29.51
C PRO A 613 -4.34 -32.03 28.91
N ASN A 614 -4.40 -32.54 27.69
CA ASN A 614 -5.65 -32.88 27.03
C ASN A 614 -6.16 -34.26 27.51
N ASP A 615 -6.49 -34.36 28.79
CA ASP A 615 -6.91 -35.60 29.47
C ASP A 615 -8.40 -35.63 29.85
N GLY A 616 -9.12 -34.55 29.53
CA GLY A 616 -10.57 -34.44 29.66
C GLY A 616 -11.06 -33.69 30.90
N ASN A 617 -10.17 -33.21 31.77
CA ASN A 617 -10.56 -32.41 32.93
C ASN A 617 -9.49 -31.42 33.40
N GLN A 618 -9.92 -30.31 33.99
CA GLN A 618 -9.03 -29.35 34.65
C GLN A 618 -9.77 -28.56 35.73
N ASP A 619 -9.19 -28.49 36.94
CA ASP A 619 -9.65 -27.57 37.97
C ASP A 619 -9.17 -26.15 37.70
N ILE A 620 -10.10 -25.18 37.79
CA ILE A 620 -9.82 -23.75 37.70
C ILE A 620 -10.34 -23.03 38.94
N ILE A 621 -9.73 -21.90 39.29
CA ILE A 621 -10.24 -20.98 40.29
C ILE A 621 -11.05 -19.91 39.57
N VAL A 622 -12.29 -19.68 40.00
CA VAL A 622 -13.18 -18.69 39.41
C VAL A 622 -12.60 -17.29 39.65
N PRO A 623 -12.25 -16.54 38.59
CA PRO A 623 -11.60 -15.24 38.73
C PRO A 623 -12.59 -14.17 39.22
N ALA A 624 -12.06 -13.05 39.71
CA ALA A 624 -12.84 -11.94 40.24
C ALA A 624 -13.47 -11.04 39.14
N ASN A 625 -14.11 -11.67 38.15
CA ASN A 625 -14.75 -11.01 37.01
C ASN A 625 -16.24 -11.35 37.00
N THR A 626 -17.05 -10.53 37.69
CA THR A 626 -18.50 -10.75 37.74
C THR A 626 -19.15 -10.52 36.38
N THR A 627 -20.03 -11.42 35.97
CA THR A 627 -20.78 -11.34 34.70
C THR A 627 -22.04 -12.20 34.82
N THR A 628 -23.07 -11.92 34.02
CA THR A 628 -24.25 -12.79 33.86
C THR A 628 -24.22 -13.56 32.53
N THR A 629 -23.22 -13.32 31.70
CA THR A 629 -23.10 -13.82 30.33
C THR A 629 -21.78 -14.56 30.10
N GLY A 630 -21.18 -15.12 31.15
CA GLY A 630 -19.89 -15.79 31.05
C GLY A 630 -19.91 -17.01 30.13
N ARG A 631 -18.85 -17.22 29.35
CA ARG A 631 -18.66 -18.41 28.50
C ARG A 631 -17.23 -18.94 28.62
N ILE A 632 -17.08 -20.26 28.58
CA ILE A 632 -15.78 -20.92 28.57
C ILE A 632 -15.47 -21.50 27.21
N MET A 633 -14.22 -21.36 26.79
CA MET A 633 -13.68 -21.99 25.58
C MET A 633 -12.56 -22.93 25.99
N VAL A 634 -12.62 -24.16 25.49
CA VAL A 634 -11.48 -25.08 25.53
C VAL A 634 -10.90 -25.14 24.12
N LYS A 635 -9.66 -24.66 23.97
CA LYS A 635 -8.98 -24.50 22.68
C LYS A 635 -7.68 -25.30 22.67
N ALA A 636 -7.42 -26.02 21.59
CA ALA A 636 -6.19 -26.77 21.41
C ALA A 636 -4.93 -25.87 21.48
N VAL A 637 -3.84 -26.39 22.05
CA VAL A 637 -2.52 -25.74 22.00
C VAL A 637 -1.71 -26.40 20.89
N GLY A 638 -1.27 -25.60 19.91
CA GLY A 638 -0.54 -26.11 18.72
C GLY A 638 -1.43 -26.70 17.62
N ASN A 639 -2.75 -26.62 17.76
CA ASN A 639 -3.74 -27.01 16.75
C ASN A 639 -4.90 -25.98 16.74
N VAL A 640 -5.85 -26.08 15.81
CA VAL A 640 -6.86 -25.04 15.53
C VAL A 640 -8.27 -25.35 16.02
N PHE A 641 -8.53 -26.59 16.48
CA PHE A 641 -9.85 -26.99 16.95
C PHE A 641 -10.17 -26.43 18.35
N LEU A 642 -11.46 -26.24 18.62
CA LEU A 642 -11.96 -25.70 19.88
C LEU A 642 -13.40 -26.15 20.14
N ASP A 643 -13.87 -25.94 21.36
CA ASP A 643 -15.28 -25.94 21.69
C ASP A 643 -15.63 -24.83 22.70
N ILE A 644 -16.89 -24.39 22.69
CA ILE A 644 -17.44 -23.37 23.59
C ILE A 644 -18.67 -23.92 24.27
N ASN A 645 -18.82 -23.66 25.57
CA ASN A 645 -19.98 -24.15 26.29
C ASN A 645 -21.31 -23.50 25.80
N ASN A 646 -22.39 -24.28 25.88
CA ASN A 646 -23.67 -23.94 25.25
C ASN A 646 -24.57 -22.99 26.07
N ALA A 647 -24.14 -22.52 27.24
CA ALA A 647 -24.98 -21.70 28.12
C ALA A 647 -24.20 -20.63 28.89
N ASN A 648 -24.89 -19.59 29.34
CA ASN A 648 -24.26 -18.53 30.13
C ASN A 648 -23.93 -19.00 31.56
N ILE A 649 -22.78 -18.54 32.05
CA ILE A 649 -22.31 -18.69 33.42
C ILE A 649 -22.45 -17.33 34.12
N THR A 650 -23.18 -17.30 35.24
CA THR A 650 -23.26 -16.14 36.12
C THR A 650 -22.16 -16.22 37.17
N ILE A 651 -21.25 -15.25 37.21
CA ILE A 651 -20.21 -15.13 38.23
C ILE A 651 -20.63 -14.05 39.24
N SER A 652 -20.87 -14.46 40.48
CA SER A 652 -21.38 -13.60 41.58
C SER A 652 -20.47 -13.59 42.83
N GLY A 653 -20.65 -12.60 43.70
CA GLY A 653 -20.04 -12.56 45.05
C GLY A 653 -19.30 -11.25 45.37
N SER A 654 -19.65 -10.61 46.48
CA SER A 654 -18.81 -9.60 47.17
C SER A 654 -17.92 -10.33 48.16
N GLY A 655 -16.61 -10.29 47.97
CA GLY A 655 -15.70 -11.10 48.77
C GLY A 655 -15.79 -10.77 50.28
N GLY A 656 -15.89 -11.83 51.08
CA GLY A 656 -15.96 -11.78 52.54
C GLY A 656 -14.78 -12.50 53.20
N GLY A 657 -13.61 -12.48 52.55
CA GLY A 657 -12.37 -13.09 53.04
C GLY A 657 -11.13 -12.32 52.56
N GLY A 658 -11.31 -11.02 52.33
CA GLY A 658 -10.38 -10.25 51.52
C GLY A 658 -9.01 -10.12 52.14
N THR A 659 -8.00 -10.38 51.32
CA THR A 659 -6.61 -10.04 51.59
C THR A 659 -6.18 -8.98 50.56
N PHE A 660 -4.97 -8.48 50.67
CA PHE A 660 -4.38 -7.69 49.61
C PHE A 660 -3.12 -8.39 49.12
N GLU A 661 -2.80 -8.18 47.86
CA GLU A 661 -1.51 -8.54 47.30
C GLU A 661 -0.78 -7.26 46.91
N LEU A 662 0.54 -7.29 47.07
CA LEU A 662 1.42 -6.24 46.58
C LEU A 662 2.00 -6.69 45.25
N SER A 663 2.01 -5.79 44.28
CA SER A 663 2.74 -5.97 43.02
C SER A 663 3.79 -4.87 42.87
N ALA A 664 4.88 -5.19 42.22
CA ALA A 664 5.88 -4.21 41.79
C ALA A 664 5.99 -4.29 40.27
N THR A 665 5.78 -3.17 39.60
CA THR A 665 5.78 -3.11 38.13
C THR A 665 6.72 -1.98 37.68
N PRO A 666 7.88 -2.32 37.09
CA PRO A 666 8.48 -3.65 37.00
C PRO A 666 9.10 -4.12 38.34
N SER A 667 9.09 -5.44 38.60
CA SER A 667 9.66 -6.07 39.81
C SER A 667 11.17 -6.31 39.73
N THR A 668 11.75 -6.22 38.53
CA THR A 668 13.20 -6.17 38.32
C THR A 668 13.51 -4.87 37.60
N VAL A 669 14.42 -4.10 38.18
CA VAL A 669 14.77 -2.76 37.76
C VAL A 669 16.27 -2.63 37.72
N SER A 670 16.77 -1.89 36.74
CA SER A 670 18.19 -1.52 36.66
C SER A 670 18.30 -0.01 36.81
N ALA A 671 19.31 0.44 37.56
CA ALA A 671 19.65 1.86 37.67
C ALA A 671 21.13 2.04 37.38
N CYS A 672 21.49 3.15 36.73
CA CYS A 672 22.89 3.53 36.67
C CYS A 672 23.32 4.16 37.98
N LEU A 673 24.59 3.97 38.33
CA LEU A 673 25.22 4.67 39.45
C LEU A 673 24.91 6.18 39.41
N GLY A 674 24.36 6.72 40.50
CA GLY A 674 24.00 8.14 40.65
C GLY A 674 22.60 8.54 40.17
N ASN A 675 21.92 7.72 39.36
CA ASN A 675 20.59 8.04 38.85
C ASN A 675 19.48 7.56 39.80
N PRO A 676 18.36 8.31 39.92
CA PRO A 676 17.21 7.87 40.69
C PRO A 676 16.50 6.70 39.98
N LEU A 677 15.92 5.83 40.78
CA LEU A 677 15.15 4.68 40.32
C LEU A 677 13.67 4.87 40.67
N ASN A 678 12.78 4.49 39.75
CA ASN A 678 11.34 4.45 40.00
C ASN A 678 10.78 3.06 39.75
N THR A 679 9.90 2.59 40.63
CA THR A 679 9.03 1.44 40.37
C THR A 679 7.64 1.70 40.95
N VAL A 680 6.62 1.13 40.34
CA VAL A 680 5.24 1.31 40.78
C VAL A 680 4.86 0.16 41.69
N ILE A 681 4.44 0.47 42.92
CA ILE A 681 3.89 -0.51 43.85
C ILE A 681 2.37 -0.47 43.75
N GLY A 682 1.78 -1.57 43.28
CA GLY A 682 0.34 -1.78 43.25
C GLY A 682 -0.15 -2.45 44.52
N VAL A 683 -1.30 -1.98 45.03
CA VAL A 683 -2.04 -2.66 46.09
C VAL A 683 -3.34 -3.17 45.49
N THR A 684 -3.50 -4.49 45.36
CA THR A 684 -4.73 -5.08 44.85
C THR A 684 -5.46 -5.77 45.98
N GLY A 685 -6.67 -5.29 46.29
CA GLY A 685 -7.57 -6.01 47.20
C GLY A 685 -8.16 -7.20 46.48
N SER A 686 -8.04 -8.38 47.08
CA SER A 686 -8.77 -9.58 46.67
C SER A 686 -9.85 -9.87 47.70
N GLY A 687 -10.86 -10.67 47.34
CA GLY A 687 -11.90 -11.09 48.26
C GLY A 687 -12.62 -9.94 48.99
N GLY A 688 -12.80 -8.77 48.36
CA GLY A 688 -13.54 -7.62 48.93
C GLY A 688 -12.75 -6.70 49.86
N PHE A 689 -11.42 -6.86 49.96
CA PHE A 689 -10.57 -6.03 50.81
C PHE A 689 -10.50 -4.56 50.33
N SER A 690 -10.82 -3.62 51.23
CA SER A 690 -10.87 -2.17 50.94
C SER A 690 -10.14 -1.27 51.94
N SER A 691 -9.48 -1.83 52.95
CA SER A 691 -8.75 -1.04 53.97
C SER A 691 -7.42 -0.49 53.44
N PRO A 692 -7.01 0.75 53.80
CA PRO A 692 -5.73 1.32 53.36
C PRO A 692 -4.51 0.53 53.87
N VAL A 693 -3.51 0.33 53.01
CA VAL A 693 -2.27 -0.42 53.29
C VAL A 693 -1.10 0.55 53.48
N THR A 694 -0.41 0.46 54.60
CA THR A 694 0.79 1.27 54.89
C THR A 694 2.05 0.56 54.36
N LEU A 695 2.83 1.25 53.52
CA LEU A 695 4.04 0.72 52.89
C LEU A 695 5.31 1.11 53.64
N SER A 696 6.30 0.23 53.62
CA SER A 696 7.65 0.43 54.15
C SER A 696 8.66 -0.33 53.29
N VAL A 697 9.95 0.03 53.35
CA VAL A 697 10.99 -0.58 52.51
C VAL A 697 12.25 -0.88 53.30
N SER A 698 12.92 -1.97 52.94
CA SER A 698 14.21 -2.40 53.50
C SER A 698 15.11 -2.99 52.40
N GLY A 699 16.40 -3.19 52.69
CA GLY A 699 17.36 -3.75 51.71
C GLY A 699 17.92 -2.74 50.71
N LEU A 700 17.86 -1.45 51.01
CA LEU A 700 18.40 -0.39 50.16
C LEU A 700 19.94 -0.40 50.12
N PRO A 701 20.56 0.03 49.01
CA PRO A 701 22.00 0.30 48.93
C PRO A 701 22.45 1.31 50.00
N MET A 702 23.69 1.21 50.45
CA MET A 702 24.24 2.14 51.46
C MET A 702 24.20 3.58 50.94
N GLY A 703 23.54 4.47 51.71
CA GLY A 703 23.37 5.89 51.37
C GLY A 703 22.15 6.20 50.49
N ALA A 704 21.40 5.19 50.04
CA ALA A 704 20.18 5.40 49.26
C ALA A 704 18.98 5.75 50.16
N ILE A 705 18.06 6.57 49.63
CA ILE A 705 16.84 7.03 50.30
C ILE A 705 15.65 6.65 49.44
N ALA A 706 14.60 6.08 50.06
CA ALA A 706 13.37 5.71 49.37
C ALA A 706 12.18 6.55 49.83
N THR A 707 11.35 6.97 48.88
CA THR A 707 10.10 7.71 49.11
C THR A 707 8.94 7.08 48.34
N PHE A 708 7.73 7.25 48.87
CA PHE A 708 6.48 6.81 48.23
C PHE A 708 5.65 8.04 47.87
N SER A 709 5.07 8.09 46.66
CA SER A 709 4.20 9.20 46.25
C SER A 709 2.91 9.30 47.07
N SER A 710 2.41 8.15 47.55
CA SER A 710 1.24 8.03 48.42
C SER A 710 1.48 6.91 49.45
N ASN A 711 1.22 7.18 50.74
CA ASN A 711 1.33 6.17 51.81
C ASN A 711 0.56 6.66 53.06
N PRO A 712 -0.52 5.99 53.52
CA PRO A 712 -1.05 4.69 53.08
C PRO A 712 -1.69 4.68 51.68
N VAL A 713 -1.86 3.50 51.09
CA VAL A 713 -2.41 3.28 49.73
C VAL A 713 -3.70 2.47 49.80
N ASN A 714 -4.75 2.91 49.10
CA ASN A 714 -6.01 2.18 49.04
C ASN A 714 -5.93 0.99 48.05
N PRO A 715 -6.61 -0.14 48.32
CA PRO A 715 -6.73 -1.23 47.36
C PRO A 715 -7.31 -0.77 46.02
N GLY A 716 -6.72 -1.23 44.91
CA GLY A 716 -7.00 -0.77 43.55
C GLY A 716 -6.20 0.46 43.11
N SER A 717 -5.40 1.06 44.00
CA SER A 717 -4.50 2.18 43.70
C SER A 717 -3.04 1.76 43.67
N THR A 718 -2.18 2.67 43.20
CA THR A 718 -0.73 2.49 43.13
C THR A 718 0.01 3.61 43.88
N SER A 719 1.28 3.35 44.20
CA SER A 719 2.22 4.34 44.74
C SER A 719 3.58 4.18 44.08
N ASN A 720 4.18 5.29 43.63
CA ASN A 720 5.52 5.28 43.05
C ASN A 720 6.56 5.21 44.17
N LEU A 721 7.35 4.15 44.18
CA LEU A 721 8.56 4.02 44.98
C LEU A 721 9.72 4.67 44.21
N THR A 722 10.20 5.80 44.72
CA THR A 722 11.37 6.51 44.20
C THR A 722 12.57 6.25 45.10
N ILE A 723 13.69 5.80 44.54
CA ILE A 723 14.95 5.57 45.28
C ILE A 723 16.02 6.52 44.72
N THR A 724 16.62 7.33 45.58
CA THR A 724 17.67 8.29 45.24
C THR A 724 18.94 8.01 46.03
N GLY A 725 20.07 8.63 45.66
CA GLY A 725 21.34 8.45 46.38
C GLY A 725 22.02 7.09 46.16
N ILE A 726 21.76 6.44 45.02
CA ILE A 726 22.31 5.13 44.67
C ILE A 726 23.77 5.28 44.22
N ASN A 727 24.71 5.13 45.15
CA ASN A 727 26.15 5.40 44.92
C ASN A 727 27.04 4.14 44.98
N THR A 728 26.46 2.94 44.96
CA THR A 728 27.20 1.68 45.06
C THR A 728 26.73 0.67 44.02
N LEU A 729 27.67 0.11 43.25
CA LEU A 729 27.42 -0.92 42.24
C LEU A 729 27.01 -2.25 42.89
N GLY A 730 26.20 -3.06 42.20
CA GLY A 730 25.82 -4.40 42.64
C GLY A 730 24.34 -4.71 42.49
N ASN A 731 23.95 -5.92 42.87
CA ASN A 731 22.55 -6.36 42.88
C ASN A 731 21.99 -6.28 44.31
N TYR A 732 20.83 -5.67 44.46
CA TYR A 732 20.14 -5.45 45.72
C TYR A 732 18.75 -6.05 45.64
N ASN A 733 18.35 -6.79 46.69
CA ASN A 733 16.99 -7.28 46.83
C ASN A 733 16.24 -6.36 47.80
N ILE A 734 15.44 -5.46 47.25
CA ILE A 734 14.70 -4.46 48.01
C ILE A 734 13.35 -5.07 48.39
N VAL A 735 13.07 -5.12 49.69
CA VAL A 735 11.82 -5.71 50.20
C VAL A 735 10.86 -4.59 50.55
N VAL A 736 9.75 -4.50 49.82
CA VAL A 736 8.63 -3.62 50.12
C VAL A 736 7.63 -4.38 50.98
N ASN A 737 7.31 -3.84 52.15
CA ASN A 737 6.40 -4.43 53.12
C ASN A 737 5.14 -3.56 53.27
N GLY A 738 3.97 -4.17 53.09
CA GLY A 738 2.66 -3.56 53.26
C GLY A 738 1.93 -4.13 54.48
N VAL A 739 1.39 -3.24 55.31
CA VAL A 739 0.67 -3.62 56.54
C VAL A 739 -0.70 -2.95 56.58
N SER A 740 -1.74 -3.74 56.86
CA SER A 740 -3.09 -3.25 57.19
C SER A 740 -3.74 -4.15 58.23
N GLY A 741 -3.93 -3.63 59.45
CA GLY A 741 -4.40 -4.42 60.59
C GLY A 741 -3.40 -5.53 60.96
N ALA A 742 -3.87 -6.79 60.99
CA ALA A 742 -3.03 -7.96 61.26
C ALA A 742 -2.38 -8.57 59.99
N GLN A 743 -2.74 -8.10 58.78
CA GLN A 743 -2.21 -8.61 57.52
C GLN A 743 -0.88 -7.92 57.18
N ASN A 744 0.11 -8.73 56.82
CA ASN A 744 1.44 -8.29 56.41
C ASN A 744 1.82 -9.05 55.13
N LYS A 745 2.13 -8.31 54.06
CA LYS A 745 2.50 -8.86 52.75
C LYS A 745 3.74 -8.15 52.25
N THR A 746 4.59 -8.88 51.53
CA THR A 746 5.83 -8.34 50.98
C THR A 746 5.90 -8.58 49.48
N VAL A 747 6.55 -7.66 48.78
CA VAL A 747 6.96 -7.82 47.39
C VAL A 747 8.43 -7.43 47.25
N ASN A 748 9.17 -8.23 46.48
CA ASN A 748 10.58 -7.99 46.23
C ASN A 748 10.75 -7.17 44.95
N VAL A 749 11.64 -6.18 45.01
CA VAL A 749 12.13 -5.41 43.87
C VAL A 749 13.61 -5.72 43.72
N THR A 750 13.98 -6.39 42.64
CA THR A 750 15.40 -6.66 42.35
C THR A 750 15.98 -5.43 41.66
N LEU A 751 16.93 -4.76 42.31
CA LEU A 751 17.67 -3.62 41.77
C LEU A 751 19.07 -4.06 41.34
N SER A 752 19.38 -3.95 40.05
CA SER A 752 20.76 -4.05 39.54
C SER A 752 21.34 -2.66 39.33
N VAL A 753 22.45 -2.35 39.99
CA VAL A 753 23.17 -1.08 39.82
C VAL A 753 24.46 -1.34 39.03
N ALA A 754 24.50 -0.76 37.83
CA ALA A 754 25.64 -0.86 36.91
C ALA A 754 26.20 0.53 36.57
N ASN A 755 27.38 0.56 35.97
CA ASN A 755 27.86 1.76 35.28
C ASN A 755 27.21 1.86 33.91
N GLN A 756 27.08 3.09 33.39
CA GLN A 756 26.71 3.31 32.00
C GLN A 756 27.75 2.64 31.09
N THR A 757 27.30 1.88 30.09
CA THR A 757 28.19 1.17 29.16
C THR A 757 28.96 2.17 28.28
N PRO A 758 30.27 1.96 28.05
CA PRO A 758 31.04 2.78 27.13
C PRO A 758 30.46 2.79 25.70
N ALA A 759 30.77 3.83 24.93
CA ALA A 759 30.37 3.92 23.53
C ALA A 759 30.91 2.74 22.70
N PRO A 760 30.15 2.23 21.70
CA PRO A 760 30.62 1.16 20.82
C PRO A 760 31.90 1.57 20.06
N SER A 761 32.79 0.61 19.82
CA SER A 761 33.99 0.80 18.98
C SER A 761 33.71 0.39 17.55
N LEU A 762 33.87 1.32 16.61
CA LEU A 762 33.65 1.06 15.18
C LEU A 762 34.70 0.07 14.64
N SER A 763 34.30 -0.84 13.75
CA SER A 763 35.12 -1.94 13.22
C SER A 763 35.43 -1.75 11.74
N LEU A 764 34.43 -1.87 10.85
CA LEU A 764 34.54 -1.58 9.42
C LEU A 764 33.49 -0.55 8.98
N PRO A 765 33.79 0.30 7.98
CA PRO A 765 35.09 0.49 7.34
C PRO A 765 36.19 0.98 8.30
N LEU A 766 37.45 0.75 7.94
CA LEU A 766 38.59 1.32 8.67
C LEU A 766 38.53 2.85 8.57
N ASN A 767 39.00 3.55 9.61
CA ASN A 767 38.98 5.01 9.61
C ASN A 767 39.85 5.57 8.48
N GLY A 768 39.29 6.44 7.64
CA GLY A 768 39.95 6.99 6.47
C GLY A 768 40.10 5.99 5.31
N ALA A 769 39.38 4.86 5.32
CA ALA A 769 39.44 3.91 4.21
C ALA A 769 38.97 4.57 2.90
N THR A 770 39.72 4.35 1.83
CA THR A 770 39.41 4.83 0.48
C THR A 770 38.97 3.66 -0.40
N VAL A 771 38.20 3.93 -1.45
CA VAL A 771 37.69 2.90 -2.40
C VAL A 771 36.79 1.88 -1.68
N VAL A 772 35.94 2.37 -0.78
CA VAL A 772 34.94 1.55 -0.10
C VAL A 772 33.74 1.35 -1.02
N SER A 773 33.16 0.15 -1.09
CA SER A 773 31.93 -0.09 -1.85
C SER A 773 30.87 0.98 -1.54
N VAL A 774 30.08 1.37 -2.54
CA VAL A 774 28.93 2.26 -2.36
C VAL A 774 27.84 1.63 -1.47
N THR A 775 27.87 0.32 -1.21
CA THR A 775 27.02 -0.36 -0.22
C THR A 775 27.87 -0.99 0.90
N PRO A 776 28.57 -0.18 1.72
CA PRO A 776 29.52 -0.70 2.68
C PRO A 776 28.84 -1.43 3.84
N VAL A 777 29.48 -2.49 4.34
CA VAL A 777 29.11 -3.06 5.64
C VAL A 777 29.71 -2.20 6.75
N LEU A 778 28.87 -1.40 7.38
CA LEU A 778 29.17 -0.64 8.59
C LEU A 778 29.06 -1.59 9.78
N SER A 779 30.11 -1.77 10.58
CA SER A 779 30.11 -2.71 11.71
C SER A 779 30.85 -2.18 12.91
N TRP A 780 30.44 -2.60 14.11
CA TRP A 780 31.03 -2.18 15.38
C TRP A 780 31.03 -3.32 16.40
N THR A 781 31.80 -3.13 17.47
CA THR A 781 31.82 -4.06 18.60
C THR A 781 30.46 -4.06 19.29
N ALA A 782 29.85 -5.23 19.44
CA ALA A 782 28.61 -5.37 20.19
C ALA A 782 28.83 -4.92 21.65
N GLY A 783 28.05 -3.95 22.10
CA GLY A 783 28.03 -3.49 23.48
C GLY A 783 27.42 -4.53 24.42
N VAL A 784 27.95 -4.64 25.63
CA VAL A 784 27.45 -5.57 26.66
C VAL A 784 26.01 -5.16 27.03
N ASN A 785 25.05 -6.07 26.86
CA ASN A 785 23.61 -5.84 27.09
C ASN A 785 22.98 -4.74 26.20
N ALA A 786 23.54 -4.45 25.03
CA ALA A 786 22.94 -3.53 24.07
C ALA A 786 21.57 -4.05 23.60
N ILE A 787 20.57 -3.18 23.65
CA ILE A 787 19.20 -3.45 23.15
C ILE A 787 19.09 -3.01 21.70
N SER A 788 19.60 -1.81 21.39
CA SER A 788 19.61 -1.23 20.04
C SER A 788 20.77 -0.26 19.85
N TYR A 789 20.98 0.15 18.62
CA TYR A 789 22.02 1.08 18.20
C TYR A 789 21.40 2.18 17.33
N ASP A 790 21.69 3.44 17.68
CA ASP A 790 21.49 4.55 16.76
C ASP A 790 22.72 4.65 15.87
N LEU A 791 22.51 4.51 14.56
CA LEU A 791 23.54 4.66 13.53
C LEU A 791 23.30 5.97 12.77
N GLN A 792 24.37 6.76 12.63
CA GLN A 792 24.37 7.96 11.80
C GLN A 792 25.49 7.87 10.76
N VAL A 793 25.15 8.19 9.52
CA VAL A 793 26.08 8.46 8.42
C VAL A 793 25.74 9.84 7.87
N ALA A 794 26.74 10.69 7.70
CA ALA A 794 26.58 12.09 7.32
C ALA A 794 27.65 12.50 6.29
N TYR A 795 27.39 13.58 5.57
CA TYR A 795 28.37 14.18 4.65
C TYR A 795 29.36 15.09 5.36
N ASP A 796 29.05 15.49 6.59
CA ASP A 796 29.86 16.41 7.38
C ASP A 796 30.18 15.84 8.76
N VAL A 797 31.32 16.26 9.31
CA VAL A 797 31.81 15.81 10.62
C VAL A 797 30.92 16.24 11.79
N SER A 798 30.11 17.28 11.62
CA SER A 798 29.20 17.77 12.65
C SER A 798 27.83 17.07 12.65
N PHE A 799 27.59 16.17 11.70
CA PHE A 799 26.35 15.38 11.56
C PHE A 799 25.09 16.25 11.44
N HIS A 800 25.19 17.41 10.77
CA HIS A 800 24.03 18.23 10.45
C HIS A 800 23.36 17.75 9.16
N ASP A 801 24.13 17.22 8.22
CA ASP A 801 23.70 16.75 6.91
C ASP A 801 23.77 15.21 6.86
N MET A 802 22.66 14.61 7.28
CA MET A 802 22.55 13.17 7.50
C MET A 802 22.10 12.44 6.25
N VAL A 803 22.83 11.37 5.92
CA VAL A 803 22.52 10.42 4.84
C VAL A 803 21.68 9.27 5.38
N ILE A 804 22.10 8.73 6.53
CA ILE A 804 21.45 7.61 7.21
C ILE A 804 21.28 8.01 8.68
N SER A 805 20.08 7.81 9.20
CA SER A 805 19.75 7.96 10.61
C SER A 805 18.75 6.88 10.99
N THR A 806 19.22 5.81 11.61
CA THR A 806 18.37 4.65 11.89
C THR A 806 18.67 4.04 13.25
N ASN A 807 17.69 3.33 13.80
CA ASN A 807 17.83 2.53 15.01
C ASN A 807 17.72 1.05 14.65
N ILE A 808 18.72 0.25 15.04
CA ILE A 808 18.80 -1.17 14.68
C ILE A 808 19.24 -2.04 15.86
N ASN A 809 18.90 -3.33 15.83
CA ASN A 809 19.21 -4.27 16.92
C ASN A 809 20.49 -5.09 16.68
N ASN A 810 21.10 -4.96 15.50
CA ASN A 810 22.32 -5.68 15.12
C ASN A 810 23.54 -4.75 15.21
N ASN A 811 24.74 -5.33 15.34
CA ASN A 811 26.00 -4.59 15.39
C ASN A 811 26.64 -4.35 14.01
N SER A 812 25.85 -4.50 12.95
CA SER A 812 26.24 -4.22 11.58
C SER A 812 25.06 -3.75 10.75
N TYR A 813 25.34 -2.93 9.75
CA TYR A 813 24.38 -2.38 8.81
C TYR A 813 24.99 -2.29 7.40
N GLN A 814 24.23 -2.70 6.39
CA GLN A 814 24.58 -2.51 5.00
C GLN A 814 23.47 -1.70 4.32
N PRO A 815 23.75 -0.53 3.73
CA PRO A 815 22.75 0.25 3.00
C PRO A 815 22.17 -0.54 1.82
N VAL A 816 20.84 -0.55 1.70
CA VAL A 816 20.14 -1.14 0.55
C VAL A 816 20.19 -0.24 -0.68
N THR A 817 20.19 1.08 -0.47
CA THR A 817 20.44 2.07 -1.52
C THR A 817 21.94 2.39 -1.55
N PRO A 818 22.60 2.32 -2.71
CA PRO A 818 23.99 2.73 -2.84
C PRO A 818 24.23 4.16 -2.35
N LEU A 819 25.22 4.35 -1.49
CA LEU A 819 25.78 5.64 -1.14
C LEU A 819 26.41 6.28 -2.39
N TYR A 820 26.48 7.60 -2.44
CA TYR A 820 27.14 8.27 -3.56
C TYR A 820 28.59 7.83 -3.69
N GLY A 821 29.01 7.48 -4.91
CA GLY A 821 30.40 7.18 -5.25
C GLY A 821 31.31 8.40 -5.10
N ALA A 822 32.62 8.16 -5.01
CA ALA A 822 33.66 9.19 -4.86
C ALA A 822 33.41 10.20 -3.72
N THR A 823 32.69 9.79 -2.68
CA THR A 823 32.20 10.68 -1.63
C THR A 823 32.76 10.26 -0.27
N THR A 824 33.22 11.23 0.51
CA THR A 824 33.67 10.98 1.89
C THR A 824 32.49 11.13 2.85
N PHE A 825 32.25 10.08 3.64
CA PHE A 825 31.20 10.03 4.64
C PHE A 825 31.80 10.00 6.04
N TYR A 826 31.09 10.59 6.99
CA TYR A 826 31.36 10.56 8.43
C TYR A 826 30.29 9.69 9.08
N TRP A 827 30.68 8.79 9.96
CA TRP A 827 29.71 7.92 10.62
C TRP A 827 30.05 7.66 12.07
N ARG A 828 29.01 7.44 12.87
CA ARG A 828 29.10 7.18 14.30
C ARG A 828 27.94 6.32 14.77
N VAL A 829 28.16 5.63 15.88
CA VAL A 829 27.16 4.76 16.51
C VAL A 829 27.11 5.03 18.00
N ARG A 830 25.91 5.01 18.59
CA ARG A 830 25.73 4.89 20.04
C ARG A 830 24.75 3.76 20.32
N MET A 831 24.83 3.19 21.50
CA MET A 831 23.95 2.11 21.90
C MET A 831 22.93 2.58 22.93
N THR A 832 21.80 1.89 22.98
CA THR A 832 20.86 1.94 24.09
C THR A 832 20.95 0.63 24.86
N ASP A 833 21.08 0.72 26.18
CA ASP A 833 20.99 -0.40 27.10
C ASP A 833 19.99 -0.09 28.23
N ASN A 834 19.88 -0.98 29.22
CA ASN A 834 19.04 -0.78 30.41
C ASN A 834 19.45 0.45 31.25
N CYS A 835 20.62 1.01 31.01
CA CYS A 835 21.18 2.18 31.66
C CYS A 835 20.91 3.48 30.87
N GLY A 836 20.35 3.38 29.66
CA GLY A 836 20.02 4.49 28.79
C GLY A 836 20.91 4.55 27.56
N ILE A 837 21.07 5.75 27.00
CA ILE A 837 21.79 5.96 25.75
C ILE A 837 23.27 6.23 26.07
N SER A 838 24.18 5.50 25.46
CA SER A 838 25.63 5.73 25.59
C SER A 838 26.06 7.05 24.95
N LEU A 839 27.29 7.49 25.22
CA LEU A 839 27.93 8.47 24.36
C LEU A 839 28.06 7.94 22.92
N TRP A 840 28.18 8.86 21.96
CA TRP A 840 28.55 8.49 20.58
C TRP A 840 29.95 7.88 20.55
N SER A 841 30.16 6.90 19.69
CA SER A 841 31.49 6.43 19.32
C SER A 841 32.33 7.59 18.81
N THR A 842 33.66 7.47 18.90
CA THR A 842 34.54 8.32 18.08
C THR A 842 34.14 8.15 16.62
N GLU A 843 33.88 9.27 15.94
CA GLU A 843 33.48 9.28 14.55
C GLU A 843 34.57 8.67 13.67
N ARG A 844 34.16 8.00 12.60
CA ARG A 844 35.05 7.52 11.55
C ARG A 844 34.66 8.09 10.22
N THR A 845 35.64 8.11 9.32
CA THR A 845 35.42 8.49 7.93
C THR A 845 35.72 7.34 6.99
N PHE A 846 35.08 7.34 5.82
CA PHE A 846 35.47 6.52 4.69
C PHE A 846 35.08 7.21 3.38
N THR A 847 35.79 6.90 2.31
CA THR A 847 35.53 7.42 0.96
C THR A 847 35.10 6.27 0.07
N THR A 848 33.92 6.41 -0.54
CA THR A 848 33.36 5.42 -1.46
C THR A 848 34.17 5.34 -2.77
N GLU A 849 34.08 4.19 -3.43
CA GLU A 849 34.64 3.96 -4.76
C GLU A 849 34.01 4.91 -5.80
N SER A 850 34.74 5.16 -6.89
CA SER A 850 34.28 6.04 -7.98
C SER A 850 33.51 5.23 -9.02
N CYS A 851 32.50 4.48 -8.57
CA CYS A 851 31.64 3.66 -9.43
C CYS A 851 30.20 4.17 -9.41
N PHE A 852 29.58 4.22 -10.59
CA PHE A 852 28.27 4.84 -10.81
C PHE A 852 27.39 3.94 -11.66
N TYR A 853 26.13 3.87 -11.30
CA TYR A 853 25.13 3.03 -11.96
C TYR A 853 24.25 3.90 -12.87
N TYR A 854 24.01 3.42 -14.08
CA TYR A 854 23.27 4.15 -15.10
C TYR A 854 22.32 3.21 -15.83
N ASN A 855 21.04 3.57 -15.83
CA ASN A 855 19.98 2.88 -16.54
C ASN A 855 19.37 3.80 -17.62
N PRO A 856 18.94 3.23 -18.77
CA PRO A 856 18.28 3.98 -19.82
C PRO A 856 16.87 4.42 -19.39
N THR A 857 16.30 5.35 -20.14
CA THR A 857 14.89 5.77 -19.98
C THR A 857 13.99 5.27 -21.10
N ASP A 858 14.53 4.53 -22.07
CA ASP A 858 13.82 4.03 -23.25
C ASP A 858 13.53 2.53 -23.23
N THR A 859 13.63 1.91 -22.04
CA THR A 859 13.17 0.54 -21.77
C THR A 859 11.83 0.56 -21.02
N PRO A 860 10.90 -0.38 -21.30
CA PRO A 860 11.07 -1.56 -22.15
C PRO A 860 11.12 -1.23 -23.65
N LEU A 861 11.94 -1.97 -24.40
CA LEU A 861 12.18 -1.77 -25.83
C LEU A 861 11.83 -3.04 -26.62
N ASN A 862 10.94 -2.93 -27.60
CA ASN A 862 10.58 -4.05 -28.48
C ASN A 862 11.77 -4.49 -29.36
N ILE A 863 12.09 -5.78 -29.36
CA ILE A 863 13.12 -6.40 -30.20
C ILE A 863 12.50 -6.76 -31.56
N SER A 864 12.09 -5.74 -32.31
CA SER A 864 11.31 -5.89 -33.54
C SER A 864 12.12 -6.29 -34.80
N ALA A 865 13.44 -6.40 -34.69
CA ALA A 865 14.32 -6.74 -35.80
C ALA A 865 14.42 -8.26 -36.02
N THR A 866 14.38 -8.72 -37.28
CA THR A 866 14.67 -10.12 -37.68
C THR A 866 15.74 -10.17 -38.76
N GLY A 867 16.33 -11.34 -38.97
CA GLY A 867 17.35 -11.54 -40.02
C GLY A 867 18.63 -10.73 -39.83
N GLY A 868 19.01 -10.47 -38.57
CA GLY A 868 20.26 -9.80 -38.21
C GLY A 868 20.24 -8.27 -38.22
N GLN A 869 19.07 -7.64 -38.34
CA GLN A 869 18.93 -6.20 -38.10
C GLN A 869 19.15 -5.86 -36.62
N SER A 870 19.64 -4.65 -36.33
CA SER A 870 19.86 -4.16 -34.96
C SER A 870 18.73 -3.24 -34.50
N VAL A 871 18.21 -3.48 -33.29
CA VAL A 871 17.45 -2.49 -32.51
C VAL A 871 18.40 -1.85 -31.49
N TYR A 872 18.17 -0.59 -31.12
CA TYR A 872 19.03 0.13 -30.19
C TYR A 872 18.21 0.73 -29.04
N SER A 873 18.69 0.53 -27.81
CA SER A 873 18.32 1.34 -26.63
C SER A 873 19.44 2.33 -26.34
N TYR A 874 19.10 3.52 -25.85
CA TYR A 874 20.01 4.64 -25.65
C TYR A 874 20.09 5.05 -24.17
N LEU A 875 21.31 5.28 -23.71
CA LEU A 875 21.61 5.80 -22.39
C LEU A 875 22.46 7.07 -22.55
N THR A 876 22.08 8.19 -21.94
CA THR A 876 22.88 9.42 -21.97
C THR A 876 23.50 9.68 -20.61
N ILE A 877 24.83 9.68 -20.55
CA ILE A 877 25.59 9.98 -19.33
C ILE A 877 26.10 11.43 -19.42
N PRO A 878 25.65 12.34 -18.53
CA PRO A 878 26.10 13.73 -18.54
C PRO A 878 27.48 13.89 -17.89
N ASP A 879 27.85 13.02 -16.96
CA ASP A 879 29.03 13.15 -16.11
C ASP A 879 30.30 12.61 -16.77
N ARG A 880 31.43 13.28 -16.51
CA ARG A 880 32.72 12.89 -17.08
C ARG A 880 33.46 11.95 -16.14
N GLY A 881 34.21 11.01 -16.70
CA GLY A 881 35.09 10.06 -16.04
C GLY A 881 35.79 9.17 -17.06
N ASP A 882 37.03 8.80 -16.79
CA ASP A 882 37.79 7.86 -17.60
C ASP A 882 37.49 6.45 -17.09
N ILE A 883 36.89 5.60 -17.92
CA ILE A 883 36.43 4.25 -17.53
C ILE A 883 37.63 3.40 -17.10
N THR A 884 37.51 2.77 -15.95
CA THR A 884 38.50 1.83 -15.40
C THR A 884 37.97 0.42 -15.26
N ASP A 885 36.65 0.28 -15.13
CA ASP A 885 35.93 -0.99 -15.10
C ASP A 885 34.47 -0.72 -15.49
N LEU A 886 33.87 -1.65 -16.23
CA LEU A 886 32.51 -1.55 -16.78
C LEU A 886 31.81 -2.89 -16.64
N ASN A 887 30.69 -2.89 -15.92
CA ASN A 887 29.86 -4.07 -15.69
C ASN A 887 28.43 -3.86 -16.19
N ILE A 888 27.78 -4.94 -16.61
CA ILE A 888 26.33 -4.99 -16.87
C ILE A 888 25.65 -5.57 -15.64
N THR A 889 24.93 -4.74 -14.90
CA THR A 889 24.39 -5.09 -13.57
C THR A 889 22.91 -5.44 -13.56
N ASP A 890 22.21 -5.16 -14.66
CA ASP A 890 20.89 -5.68 -15.01
C ASP A 890 20.88 -5.92 -16.53
N LEU A 891 20.36 -7.06 -16.98
CA LEU A 891 20.05 -7.34 -18.38
C LEU A 891 18.99 -8.42 -18.44
N ARG A 892 17.76 -8.01 -18.73
CA ARG A 892 16.61 -8.91 -18.75
C ARG A 892 15.60 -8.57 -19.82
N GLY A 893 14.94 -9.59 -20.31
CA GLY A 893 13.98 -9.47 -21.38
C GLY A 893 13.36 -10.80 -21.77
N THR A 894 12.44 -10.72 -22.72
CA THR A 894 11.72 -11.87 -23.26
C THR A 894 11.89 -11.90 -24.78
N ILE A 895 11.93 -13.08 -25.37
CA ILE A 895 11.93 -13.31 -26.81
C ILE A 895 11.37 -14.71 -27.09
N LEU A 896 11.13 -15.09 -28.34
CA LEU A 896 10.82 -16.48 -28.67
C LEU A 896 11.96 -17.44 -28.31
N ASP A 897 13.20 -17.12 -28.70
CA ASP A 897 14.39 -17.92 -28.41
C ASP A 897 15.62 -17.04 -28.19
N VAL A 898 16.18 -17.07 -26.98
CA VAL A 898 17.39 -16.32 -26.63
C VAL A 898 18.63 -16.80 -27.40
N SER A 899 18.62 -18.04 -27.92
CA SER A 899 19.74 -18.63 -28.66
C SER A 899 20.14 -17.82 -29.89
N ASP A 900 19.21 -17.05 -30.45
CA ASP A 900 19.40 -16.24 -31.65
C ASP A 900 19.88 -14.80 -31.38
N LEU A 901 20.03 -14.41 -30.11
CA LEU A 901 20.35 -13.04 -29.72
C LEU A 901 21.85 -12.72 -29.70
N LYS A 902 22.15 -11.48 -30.05
CA LYS A 902 23.46 -10.85 -29.92
C LYS A 902 23.32 -9.46 -29.32
N PHE A 903 24.12 -9.16 -28.29
CA PHE A 903 24.14 -7.86 -27.63
C PHE A 903 25.49 -7.19 -27.80
N SER A 904 25.47 -5.96 -28.33
CA SER A 904 26.62 -5.10 -28.46
C SER A 904 26.45 -3.81 -27.68
N LEU A 905 27.40 -3.46 -26.83
CA LEU A 905 27.40 -2.18 -26.13
C LEU A 905 28.31 -1.19 -26.87
N PHE A 906 27.82 0.01 -27.15
CA PHE A 906 28.57 1.07 -27.80
C PHE A 906 28.80 2.23 -26.85
N ASN A 907 30.05 2.66 -26.71
CA ASN A 907 30.41 3.86 -25.95
C ASN A 907 30.13 5.15 -26.76
N PRO A 908 30.27 6.35 -26.14
CA PRO A 908 30.02 7.62 -26.81
C PRO A 908 30.91 7.93 -28.02
N SER A 909 32.04 7.23 -28.16
CA SER A 909 32.94 7.32 -29.31
C SER A 909 32.59 6.33 -30.43
N ASN A 910 31.45 5.62 -30.30
CA ASN A 910 31.01 4.52 -31.16
C ASN A 910 31.98 3.32 -31.23
N ILE A 911 32.84 3.14 -30.23
CA ILE A 911 33.55 1.88 -30.03
C ILE A 911 32.57 0.88 -29.43
N SER A 912 32.56 -0.34 -29.95
CA SER A 912 31.57 -1.36 -29.61
C SER A 912 32.21 -2.65 -29.14
N ASP A 913 31.58 -3.31 -28.19
CA ASP A 913 31.91 -4.66 -27.77
C ASP A 913 30.71 -5.62 -27.90
N LEU A 914 30.92 -6.81 -28.47
CA LEU A 914 29.90 -7.87 -28.57
C LEU A 914 30.04 -8.78 -27.35
N PHE A 915 29.49 -8.32 -26.23
CA PHE A 915 29.69 -8.95 -24.93
C PHE A 915 28.80 -10.20 -24.73
N TRP A 916 27.72 -10.37 -25.51
CA TRP A 916 26.88 -11.56 -25.42
C TRP A 916 26.45 -12.04 -26.81
N ASN A 917 26.88 -13.23 -27.19
CA ASN A 917 26.75 -13.72 -28.57
C ASN A 917 26.19 -15.14 -28.61
N MET A 918 24.95 -15.29 -29.09
CA MET A 918 24.26 -16.57 -29.33
C MET A 918 24.43 -17.55 -28.15
N PRO A 919 23.83 -17.23 -27.00
CA PRO A 919 24.24 -17.78 -25.72
C PRO A 919 23.90 -19.25 -25.47
N CYS A 920 23.00 -19.82 -26.26
CA CYS A 920 22.53 -21.19 -26.15
C CYS A 920 22.70 -21.92 -27.48
N ASP A 921 22.77 -23.25 -27.42
CA ASP A 921 23.12 -24.11 -28.57
C ASP A 921 21.98 -24.34 -29.58
N GLY A 922 20.84 -23.66 -29.40
CA GLY A 922 19.67 -23.72 -30.28
C GLY A 922 18.95 -25.07 -30.29
N ARG A 923 19.23 -25.98 -29.34
CA ARG A 923 18.52 -27.28 -29.25
C ARG A 923 17.15 -27.17 -28.60
N ASP A 924 17.00 -26.24 -27.66
CA ASP A 924 15.77 -25.96 -26.92
C ASP A 924 15.43 -24.47 -27.03
N ILE A 925 14.14 -24.16 -27.03
CA ILE A 925 13.62 -22.78 -27.14
C ILE A 925 13.53 -22.18 -25.75
N PHE A 926 14.25 -21.08 -25.51
CA PHE A 926 14.27 -20.39 -24.21
C PHE A 926 13.72 -18.97 -24.34
N PRO A 927 12.54 -18.67 -23.75
CA PRO A 927 11.85 -17.43 -24.03
C PRO A 927 12.30 -16.23 -23.18
N ASP A 928 13.11 -16.44 -22.15
CA ASP A 928 13.45 -15.42 -21.17
C ASP A 928 14.96 -15.34 -20.95
N PHE A 929 15.42 -14.15 -20.56
CA PHE A 929 16.75 -13.94 -19.99
C PHE A 929 16.72 -12.95 -18.84
N ASP A 930 17.54 -13.25 -17.83
CA ASP A 930 17.87 -12.41 -16.67
C ASP A 930 19.30 -12.79 -16.24
N ILE A 931 20.26 -11.96 -16.63
CA ILE A 931 21.70 -12.25 -16.53
C ILE A 931 22.52 -10.96 -16.36
N LYS A 932 23.72 -11.07 -15.80
CA LYS A 932 24.65 -9.95 -15.58
C LYS A 932 26.03 -10.28 -16.13
N PHE A 933 26.81 -9.27 -16.47
CA PHE A 933 28.17 -9.45 -17.01
C PHE A 933 29.21 -8.59 -16.29
N ASP A 934 30.35 -9.20 -16.02
CA ASP A 934 31.51 -8.60 -15.35
C ASP A 934 32.75 -9.40 -15.75
N ASP A 935 33.84 -8.73 -16.14
CA ASP A 935 35.08 -9.37 -16.59
C ASP A 935 35.77 -10.18 -15.47
N GLU A 936 35.55 -9.78 -14.20
CA GLU A 936 36.05 -10.43 -12.99
C GLU A 936 35.09 -11.50 -12.41
N ALA A 937 33.97 -11.79 -13.08
CA ALA A 937 33.03 -12.78 -12.60
C ALA A 937 33.66 -14.18 -12.41
N ALA A 938 33.21 -14.92 -11.40
CA ALA A 938 33.78 -16.23 -11.09
C ALA A 938 33.46 -17.32 -12.12
N ASN A 939 32.40 -17.13 -12.92
CA ASN A 939 31.87 -18.15 -13.83
C ASN A 939 31.90 -17.65 -15.28
N SER A 940 32.50 -18.42 -16.19
CA SER A 940 32.47 -18.14 -17.64
C SER A 940 31.36 -18.88 -18.40
N SER A 941 30.62 -19.77 -17.71
CA SER A 941 29.56 -20.58 -18.32
C SER A 941 28.23 -20.22 -17.69
N TRP A 942 27.43 -19.42 -18.41
CA TRP A 942 26.05 -19.13 -18.03
C TRP A 942 25.10 -20.31 -18.35
N PRO A 943 23.98 -20.44 -17.62
CA PRO A 943 23.01 -21.50 -17.87
C PRO A 943 22.14 -21.22 -19.12
N CYS A 944 21.55 -22.28 -19.66
CA CYS A 944 20.48 -22.21 -20.65
C CYS A 944 19.24 -22.92 -20.05
N PRO A 945 18.14 -22.21 -19.73
CA PRO A 945 17.91 -20.79 -19.99
C PRO A 945 18.73 -19.85 -19.07
N PRO A 946 19.15 -18.66 -19.56
CA PRO A 946 19.95 -17.70 -18.80
C PRO A 946 19.07 -16.82 -17.90
N THR A 947 18.39 -17.40 -16.91
CA THR A 947 17.33 -16.72 -16.11
C THR A 947 17.58 -16.67 -14.61
N ASN A 948 18.82 -16.86 -14.15
CA ASN A 948 19.13 -16.94 -12.73
C ASN A 948 19.64 -15.63 -12.09
N GLY A 949 19.75 -14.55 -12.87
CA GLY A 949 20.13 -13.22 -12.38
C GLY A 949 21.55 -13.12 -11.81
N LEU A 950 22.40 -14.12 -12.07
CA LEU A 950 23.80 -14.16 -11.64
C LEU A 950 24.73 -13.47 -12.66
N THR A 951 25.95 -13.17 -12.21
CA THR A 951 26.98 -12.50 -13.02
C THR A 951 27.97 -13.49 -13.63
N TYR A 952 28.30 -13.29 -14.90
CA TYR A 952 29.20 -14.15 -15.68
C TYR A 952 30.23 -13.35 -16.47
N ILE A 953 31.33 -13.99 -16.85
CA ILE A 953 32.35 -13.42 -17.74
C ILE A 953 31.72 -13.30 -19.14
N PRO A 954 31.75 -12.11 -19.80
CA PRO A 954 31.15 -11.92 -21.12
C PRO A 954 31.85 -12.70 -22.24
N SER A 955 31.18 -12.82 -23.39
CA SER A 955 31.73 -13.46 -24.61
C SER A 955 32.97 -12.74 -25.14
N SER A 956 32.98 -11.42 -25.02
CA SER A 956 34.11 -10.52 -25.30
C SER A 956 34.28 -9.63 -24.06
N PRO A 957 35.53 -9.34 -23.62
CA PRO A 957 35.74 -8.54 -22.41
C PRO A 957 35.21 -7.10 -22.52
N LEU A 958 34.47 -6.66 -21.51
CA LEU A 958 33.96 -5.30 -21.41
C LEU A 958 35.09 -4.28 -21.20
N SER A 959 36.23 -4.71 -20.66
CA SER A 959 37.48 -3.94 -20.53
C SER A 959 38.04 -3.39 -21.85
N THR A 960 37.53 -3.85 -23.00
CA THR A 960 37.79 -3.20 -24.30
C THR A 960 37.29 -1.74 -24.35
N LEU A 961 36.36 -1.37 -23.48
CA LEU A 961 35.81 -0.03 -23.33
C LEU A 961 36.51 0.78 -22.23
N ASP A 962 37.51 0.21 -21.54
CA ASP A 962 38.32 0.93 -20.55
C ASP A 962 39.22 2.00 -21.19
N GLY A 963 39.54 3.03 -20.41
CA GLY A 963 40.33 4.18 -20.82
C GLY A 963 39.58 5.17 -21.71
N TYR A 964 38.36 4.85 -22.14
CA TYR A 964 37.49 5.78 -22.86
C TYR A 964 36.71 6.68 -21.89
N GLN A 965 36.18 7.76 -22.44
CA GLN A 965 35.39 8.72 -21.69
C GLN A 965 33.92 8.27 -21.63
N MET A 966 33.35 8.14 -20.42
CA MET A 966 31.96 7.74 -20.23
C MET A 966 30.88 8.77 -20.60
N LYS A 967 31.17 10.07 -20.73
CA LYS A 967 30.12 11.07 -20.98
C LYS A 967 29.71 11.06 -22.45
N GLY A 968 28.40 11.14 -22.66
CA GLY A 968 27.76 11.16 -23.96
C GLY A 968 26.71 10.06 -24.09
N SER A 969 26.33 9.79 -25.33
CA SER A 969 25.28 8.82 -25.64
C SER A 969 25.90 7.43 -25.84
N TRP A 970 25.56 6.54 -24.93
CA TRP A 970 25.71 5.10 -25.06
C TRP A 970 24.53 4.52 -25.80
N LYS A 971 24.74 3.37 -26.46
CA LYS A 971 23.64 2.58 -27.00
C LYS A 971 23.91 1.09 -26.84
N LEU A 972 22.87 0.34 -26.50
CA LEU A 972 22.86 -1.11 -26.49
C LEU A 972 22.20 -1.59 -27.78
N GLY A 973 22.97 -2.25 -28.64
CA GLY A 973 22.52 -2.87 -29.87
C GLY A 973 22.11 -4.31 -29.64
N ILE A 974 20.91 -4.67 -30.08
CA ILE A 974 20.35 -6.03 -29.99
C ILE A 974 20.12 -6.51 -31.42
N GLN A 975 20.74 -7.62 -31.79
CA GLN A 975 20.45 -8.32 -33.05
C GLN A 975 19.80 -9.64 -32.77
N ASN A 976 18.74 -9.92 -33.50
CA ASN A 976 18.08 -11.20 -33.52
C ASN A 976 18.32 -11.87 -34.88
N GLN A 977 19.02 -13.00 -34.84
CA GLN A 977 19.35 -13.79 -36.04
C GLN A 977 18.23 -14.76 -36.43
N GLY A 978 17.21 -14.90 -35.59
CA GLY A 978 16.06 -15.76 -35.80
C GLY A 978 15.01 -15.16 -36.74
N GLY A 979 13.97 -15.95 -36.99
CA GLY A 979 12.86 -15.59 -37.88
C GLY A 979 11.70 -14.84 -37.23
N SER A 980 11.68 -14.69 -35.89
CA SER A 980 10.58 -14.07 -35.13
C SER A 980 10.98 -12.73 -34.54
N SER A 981 10.15 -11.69 -34.63
CA SER A 981 10.35 -10.34 -34.05
C SER A 981 9.72 -10.18 -32.67
N ASP A 982 9.22 -11.25 -32.06
CA ASP A 982 8.40 -11.19 -30.86
C ASP A 982 9.28 -11.28 -29.60
N GLY A 983 9.76 -10.14 -29.13
CA GLY A 983 10.54 -10.01 -27.89
C GLY A 983 10.63 -8.58 -27.37
N VAL A 984 10.97 -8.43 -26.09
CA VAL A 984 11.10 -7.14 -25.39
C VAL A 984 12.36 -7.17 -24.52
N LEU A 985 13.22 -6.17 -24.68
CA LEU A 985 14.23 -5.84 -23.69
C LEU A 985 13.52 -5.13 -22.54
N VAL A 986 13.41 -5.78 -21.38
CA VAL A 986 12.70 -5.24 -20.22
C VAL A 986 13.55 -4.19 -19.52
N ALA A 987 14.83 -4.48 -19.27
CA ALA A 987 15.77 -3.55 -18.64
C ALA A 987 17.22 -3.89 -18.98
N TRP A 988 18.08 -2.88 -18.93
CA TRP A 988 19.52 -3.06 -18.79
C TRP A 988 20.12 -1.92 -17.94
N GLU A 989 21.23 -2.20 -17.28
CA GLU A 989 21.95 -1.23 -16.45
C GLU A 989 23.46 -1.44 -16.60
N ILE A 990 24.21 -0.34 -16.61
CA ILE A 990 25.68 -0.38 -16.54
C ILE A 990 26.18 0.21 -15.24
N LYS A 991 27.19 -0.44 -14.66
CA LYS A 991 28.04 0.10 -13.60
C LYS A 991 29.36 0.54 -14.22
N ASN A 992 29.64 1.85 -14.19
CA ASN A 992 30.89 2.45 -14.64
C ASN A 992 31.74 2.85 -13.45
N CYS A 993 32.89 2.19 -13.27
CA CYS A 993 33.95 2.66 -12.40
C CYS A 993 34.90 3.55 -13.19
N VAL A 994 35.29 4.68 -12.61
CA VAL A 994 36.07 5.70 -13.33
C VAL A 994 37.18 6.33 -12.49
N ASN A 995 38.20 6.82 -13.18
CA ASN A 995 39.13 7.82 -12.69
C ASN A 995 38.72 9.22 -13.16
N ASN A 996 39.26 10.26 -12.50
CA ASN A 996 39.05 11.67 -12.89
C ASN A 996 37.57 12.07 -13.00
N PHE A 997 36.71 11.48 -12.15
CA PHE A 997 35.27 11.76 -12.16
C PHE A 997 34.98 13.24 -11.97
N CYS A 998 34.13 13.78 -12.84
CA CYS A 998 33.59 15.12 -12.72
C CYS A 998 32.09 15.06 -12.95
N ARG A 999 31.36 15.30 -11.86
CA ARG A 999 29.91 15.37 -11.86
C ARG A 999 29.46 16.70 -12.44
N LEU A 1000 28.77 16.65 -13.57
CA LEU A 1000 28.19 17.82 -14.24
C LEU A 1000 26.71 17.99 -13.91
N THR A 1001 26.13 17.04 -13.18
CA THR A 1001 24.76 17.14 -12.65
C THR A 1001 24.75 17.60 -11.19
N VAL A 1002 24.06 18.71 -10.93
CA VAL A 1002 23.82 19.27 -9.60
C VAL A 1002 22.53 18.68 -9.05
N ASP A 1003 22.56 18.00 -7.90
CA ASP A 1003 21.41 17.27 -7.36
C ASP A 1003 21.04 17.65 -5.92
N HIS A 1004 21.76 18.62 -5.35
CA HIS A 1004 21.46 19.20 -4.04
C HIS A 1004 21.91 20.66 -3.94
N THR A 1005 21.34 21.40 -3.00
CA THR A 1005 21.54 22.86 -2.82
C THR A 1005 22.79 23.26 -2.04
N ARG A 1006 23.54 22.30 -1.50
CA ARG A 1006 24.72 22.53 -0.65
C ARG A 1006 25.80 23.32 -1.39
N ALA A 1007 26.52 24.17 -0.66
CA ALA A 1007 27.58 25.01 -1.20
C ALA A 1007 28.83 24.23 -1.63
N SER A 1008 29.06 23.01 -1.12
CA SER A 1008 30.22 22.18 -1.44
C SER A 1008 29.90 20.69 -1.30
N GLY A 1009 30.82 19.83 -1.71
CA GLY A 1009 30.64 18.37 -1.73
C GLY A 1009 30.19 17.84 -3.10
N ALA A 1010 30.37 16.54 -3.32
CA ALA A 1010 30.01 15.88 -4.57
C ALA A 1010 28.51 16.05 -4.88
N GLY A 1011 28.19 16.57 -6.07
CA GLY A 1011 26.80 16.95 -6.44
C GLY A 1011 26.47 18.43 -6.23
N SER A 1012 27.34 19.22 -5.60
CA SER A 1012 27.16 20.67 -5.47
C SER A 1012 27.41 21.41 -6.78
N LEU A 1013 26.77 22.58 -6.92
CA LEU A 1013 27.03 23.52 -8.01
C LEU A 1013 28.51 23.96 -8.04
N VAL A 1014 29.12 24.17 -6.87
CA VAL A 1014 30.52 24.62 -6.78
C VAL A 1014 31.48 23.53 -7.26
N GLU A 1015 31.30 22.28 -6.83
CA GLU A 1015 32.14 21.16 -7.31
C GLU A 1015 31.96 20.91 -8.81
N ALA A 1016 30.72 20.98 -9.33
CA ALA A 1016 30.47 20.86 -10.76
C ALA A 1016 31.22 21.94 -11.57
N ILE A 1017 31.21 23.20 -11.11
CA ILE A 1017 31.95 24.30 -11.75
C ILE A 1017 33.46 24.07 -11.65
N ASN A 1018 33.95 23.62 -10.50
CA ASN A 1018 35.37 23.40 -10.24
C ASN A 1018 35.93 22.31 -11.16
N CYS A 1019 35.20 21.21 -11.34
CA CYS A 1019 35.65 20.10 -12.17
C CYS A 1019 35.36 20.29 -13.67
N ALA A 1020 34.39 21.13 -14.07
CA ALA A 1020 34.03 21.34 -15.47
C ALA A 1020 35.20 21.84 -16.34
N LEU A 1021 35.25 21.39 -17.59
CA LEU A 1021 36.18 21.77 -18.65
C LEU A 1021 35.50 22.67 -19.69
N PRO A 1022 36.25 23.42 -20.51
CA PRO A 1022 35.66 24.22 -21.58
C PRO A 1022 34.77 23.38 -22.52
N GLY A 1023 33.52 23.82 -22.69
CA GLY A 1023 32.49 23.15 -23.49
C GLY A 1023 31.51 22.28 -22.69
N ASP A 1024 31.75 22.07 -21.39
CA ASP A 1024 30.82 21.33 -20.55
C ASP A 1024 29.51 22.06 -20.30
N THR A 1025 28.44 21.28 -20.16
CA THR A 1025 27.13 21.75 -19.69
C THR A 1025 26.85 21.17 -18.32
N ILE A 1026 26.75 22.05 -17.31
CA ILE A 1026 26.28 21.74 -15.97
C ILE A 1026 24.76 21.79 -15.97
N ARG A 1027 24.11 20.74 -15.47
CA ARG A 1027 22.65 20.64 -15.40
C ARG A 1027 22.19 20.44 -13.97
N PHE A 1028 20.99 20.90 -13.68
CA PHE A 1028 20.33 20.62 -12.42
C PHE A 1028 19.55 19.29 -12.56
N ALA A 1029 19.49 18.49 -11.51
CA ALA A 1029 18.67 17.29 -11.46
C ALA A 1029 17.18 17.67 -11.29
N SER A 1030 16.27 16.76 -11.62
CA SER A 1030 14.82 17.02 -11.56
C SER A 1030 14.27 17.14 -10.14
N ASN A 1031 14.94 16.54 -9.16
CA ASN A 1031 14.54 16.53 -7.75
C ASN A 1031 14.74 17.89 -7.05
N ILE A 1032 15.48 18.82 -7.65
CA ILE A 1032 15.70 20.16 -7.12
C ILE A 1032 14.82 21.16 -7.87
N GLN A 1033 13.73 21.57 -7.23
CA GLN A 1033 12.74 22.52 -7.75
C GLN A 1033 12.33 23.50 -6.63
N ASN A 1034 12.21 24.78 -6.97
CA ASN A 1034 11.97 25.90 -6.04
C ASN A 1034 13.04 26.05 -4.96
N ASP A 1035 14.24 25.57 -5.25
CA ASP A 1035 15.31 25.44 -4.28
C ASP A 1035 16.26 26.64 -4.27
N THR A 1036 16.86 26.90 -3.12
CA THR A 1036 17.83 28.00 -2.92
C THR A 1036 19.21 27.48 -2.57
N PHE A 1037 20.19 27.79 -3.42
CA PHE A 1037 21.62 27.54 -3.25
C PHE A 1037 22.26 28.69 -2.48
N PHE A 1038 22.47 28.52 -1.18
CA PHE A 1038 23.16 29.51 -0.36
C PHE A 1038 24.66 29.19 -0.23
N LEU A 1039 25.50 30.02 -0.85
CA LEU A 1039 26.95 29.86 -0.90
C LEU A 1039 27.68 30.34 0.37
N GLY A 1040 26.94 30.82 1.37
CA GLY A 1040 27.52 31.47 2.54
C GLY A 1040 28.40 32.65 2.15
N ILE A 1041 29.58 32.77 2.76
CA ILE A 1041 30.54 33.84 2.47
C ILE A 1041 31.31 33.67 1.15
N GLN A 1042 31.02 32.61 0.37
CA GLN A 1042 31.69 32.32 -0.90
C GLN A 1042 30.92 32.90 -2.10
N ASN A 1043 31.61 33.09 -3.22
CA ASN A 1043 31.07 33.51 -4.50
C ASN A 1043 31.37 32.47 -5.60
N LEU A 1044 30.64 32.51 -6.71
CA LEU A 1044 30.94 31.69 -7.88
C LEU A 1044 31.93 32.44 -8.78
N VAL A 1045 33.23 32.12 -8.68
CA VAL A 1045 34.24 32.67 -9.59
C VAL A 1045 34.39 31.72 -10.78
N ILE A 1046 34.00 32.17 -11.97
CA ILE A 1046 34.03 31.37 -13.19
C ILE A 1046 34.95 32.03 -14.22
N ASN A 1047 36.00 31.31 -14.62
CA ASN A 1047 37.01 31.70 -15.60
C ASN A 1047 37.09 30.73 -16.79
N LYS A 1048 36.03 29.94 -17.01
CA LYS A 1048 35.97 28.87 -18.02
C LYS A 1048 34.83 29.10 -19.00
N SER A 1049 34.96 28.56 -20.21
CA SER A 1049 33.88 28.54 -21.20
C SER A 1049 32.93 27.35 -20.96
N ILE A 1050 31.95 27.49 -20.08
CA ILE A 1050 30.98 26.43 -19.72
C ILE A 1050 29.54 26.91 -19.90
N PHE A 1051 28.59 25.98 -19.96
CA PHE A 1051 27.17 26.26 -19.96
C PHE A 1051 26.54 25.77 -18.65
N ILE A 1052 25.79 26.62 -17.96
CA ILE A 1052 24.95 26.25 -16.82
C ILE A 1052 23.51 26.30 -17.30
N GLU A 1053 22.84 25.14 -17.31
CA GLU A 1053 21.50 24.96 -17.88
C GLU A 1053 20.51 24.48 -16.83
N CYS A 1054 19.46 25.27 -16.62
CA CYS A 1054 18.29 24.90 -15.82
C CYS A 1054 17.01 25.11 -16.66
N ASP A 1055 16.02 24.24 -16.46
CA ASP A 1055 14.65 24.50 -16.92
C ASP A 1055 14.07 25.66 -16.09
N ILE A 1056 13.59 26.70 -16.75
CA ILE A 1056 13.03 27.89 -16.10
C ILE A 1056 11.87 27.56 -15.14
N ASN A 1057 11.12 26.48 -15.38
CA ASN A 1057 10.04 26.04 -14.51
C ASN A 1057 10.53 25.48 -13.17
N ARG A 1058 11.84 25.24 -13.02
CA ARG A 1058 12.41 24.76 -11.75
C ARG A 1058 12.66 25.86 -10.74
N ASN A 1059 12.65 27.13 -11.13
CA ASN A 1059 12.74 28.28 -10.22
C ASN A 1059 13.91 28.16 -9.20
N ILE A 1060 15.12 27.91 -9.70
CA ILE A 1060 16.33 27.72 -8.88
C ILE A 1060 16.94 29.07 -8.50
N HIS A 1061 17.14 29.33 -7.21
CA HIS A 1061 17.74 30.54 -6.69
C HIS A 1061 19.19 30.33 -6.24
N ILE A 1062 20.10 31.23 -6.58
CA ILE A 1062 21.51 31.24 -6.17
C ILE A 1062 21.78 32.51 -5.37
N MET A 1063 22.28 32.33 -4.14
CA MET A 1063 22.46 33.39 -3.15
C MET A 1063 23.83 33.28 -2.49
N SER A 1064 24.37 34.40 -2.05
CA SER A 1064 25.63 34.51 -1.32
C SER A 1064 25.56 35.64 -0.30
N SER A 1065 26.40 35.61 0.72
CA SER A 1065 26.69 36.72 1.65
C SER A 1065 28.14 37.20 1.54
N ALA A 1066 28.83 36.86 0.44
CA ALA A 1066 30.20 37.27 0.18
C ALA A 1066 30.36 38.80 0.11
N ALA A 1067 31.57 39.27 0.38
CA ALA A 1067 31.97 40.68 0.19
C ALA A 1067 32.17 41.06 -1.30
N SER A 1068 31.63 40.28 -2.23
CA SER A 1068 31.75 40.43 -3.70
C SER A 1068 30.48 39.88 -4.36
N ALA A 1069 30.30 40.08 -5.67
CA ALA A 1069 29.10 39.61 -6.38
C ALA A 1069 28.91 38.10 -6.23
N THR A 1070 27.65 37.64 -6.17
CA THR A 1070 27.29 36.22 -6.06
C THR A 1070 27.90 35.40 -7.19
N LEU A 1071 27.93 35.96 -8.40
CA LEU A 1071 28.64 35.42 -9.56
C LEU A 1071 29.71 36.40 -10.04
N VAL A 1072 30.94 35.92 -10.20
CA VAL A 1072 32.08 36.67 -10.76
C VAL A 1072 32.57 35.94 -12.01
N CYS A 1073 32.24 36.47 -13.19
CA CYS A 1073 32.71 35.99 -14.48
C CYS A 1073 33.97 36.76 -14.91
N THR A 1074 35.05 36.05 -15.23
CA THR A 1074 36.33 36.64 -15.65
C THR A 1074 36.73 36.19 -17.06
N THR A 1075 37.74 36.82 -17.65
CA THR A 1075 38.21 36.49 -19.02
C THR A 1075 38.62 35.02 -19.13
N SER A 1076 37.93 34.27 -20.00
CA SER A 1076 38.27 32.90 -20.36
C SER A 1076 39.41 32.89 -21.40
N THR A 1077 40.35 31.95 -21.29
CA THR A 1077 41.42 31.74 -22.27
C THR A 1077 40.96 30.98 -23.52
N SER A 1078 39.76 30.37 -23.50
CA SER A 1078 39.11 29.64 -24.60
C SER A 1078 37.81 30.33 -25.05
N GLY A 1079 37.39 30.15 -26.31
CA GLY A 1079 36.64 31.16 -27.08
C GLY A 1079 35.11 31.32 -26.99
N ASN A 1080 34.37 30.77 -26.03
CA ASN A 1080 32.88 30.94 -26.02
C ASN A 1080 32.31 31.72 -24.82
N GLY A 1081 33.06 31.85 -23.73
CA GLY A 1081 32.56 32.53 -22.52
C GLY A 1081 31.60 31.66 -21.70
N LEU A 1082 31.07 32.23 -20.62
CA LEU A 1082 30.10 31.58 -19.74
C LEU A 1082 28.68 31.78 -20.29
N LYS A 1083 27.91 30.70 -20.46
CA LYS A 1083 26.46 30.78 -20.71
C LYS A 1083 25.69 30.31 -19.48
N ILE A 1084 24.63 31.01 -19.09
CA ILE A 1084 23.73 30.63 -18.01
C ILE A 1084 22.29 30.70 -18.50
N LYS A 1085 21.50 29.65 -18.24
CA LYS A 1085 20.08 29.59 -18.58
C LYS A 1085 19.17 29.22 -17.41
N GLY A 1086 18.07 29.96 -17.23
CA GLY A 1086 16.92 29.52 -16.41
C GLY A 1086 17.10 29.53 -14.89
N VAL A 1087 18.02 30.33 -14.35
CA VAL A 1087 18.27 30.45 -12.89
C VAL A 1087 18.01 31.85 -12.38
N HIS A 1088 17.78 31.96 -11.08
CA HIS A 1088 17.61 33.21 -10.35
C HIS A 1088 18.90 33.52 -9.56
N ILE A 1089 19.47 34.71 -9.70
CA ILE A 1089 20.71 35.10 -9.02
C ILE A 1089 20.47 36.33 -8.15
N HIS A 1090 20.72 36.22 -6.86
CA HIS A 1090 20.51 37.31 -5.90
C HIS A 1090 21.80 38.10 -5.65
N SER A 1091 21.67 39.40 -5.41
CA SER A 1091 22.77 40.22 -4.90
C SER A 1091 23.25 39.74 -3.53
N SER A 1092 24.55 39.84 -3.29
CA SER A 1092 25.16 39.32 -2.05
C SER A 1092 25.01 40.24 -0.83
N ASN A 1093 24.92 41.56 -1.03
CA ASN A 1093 24.66 42.53 0.03
C ASN A 1093 24.20 43.91 -0.50
N GLN A 1094 23.90 44.83 0.43
CA GLN A 1094 23.46 46.21 0.17
C GLN A 1094 24.60 47.07 -0.41
N GLY A 1095 24.87 46.94 -1.71
CA GLY A 1095 25.87 47.74 -2.43
C GLY A 1095 26.67 46.95 -3.47
N ILE A 1096 26.50 45.63 -3.50
CA ILE A 1096 27.15 44.74 -4.46
C ILE A 1096 26.09 44.09 -5.35
N GLY A 1097 26.31 44.11 -6.67
CA GLY A 1097 25.41 43.49 -7.63
C GLY A 1097 25.43 41.95 -7.58
N ALA A 1098 24.41 41.31 -8.14
CA ALA A 1098 24.32 39.85 -8.27
C ALA A 1098 25.46 39.28 -9.15
N ILE A 1099 25.90 40.02 -10.17
CA ILE A 1099 26.89 39.57 -11.15
C ILE A 1099 27.99 40.61 -11.35
N GLN A 1100 29.25 40.19 -11.35
CA GLN A 1100 30.39 40.95 -11.83
C GLN A 1100 30.97 40.24 -13.06
N ASN A 1101 31.02 40.93 -14.21
CA ASN A 1101 31.53 40.35 -15.46
C ASN A 1101 32.68 41.18 -16.03
N THR A 1102 33.84 40.53 -16.20
CA THR A 1102 35.02 41.04 -16.91
C THR A 1102 35.37 40.18 -18.13
N GLY A 1103 34.58 39.13 -18.43
CA GLY A 1103 34.75 38.20 -19.55
C GLY A 1103 33.60 38.23 -20.57
N LYS A 1104 33.41 37.12 -21.30
CA LYS A 1104 32.26 36.93 -22.23
C LYS A 1104 31.16 36.17 -21.51
N LEU A 1105 29.97 36.77 -21.38
CA LEU A 1105 28.83 36.23 -20.63
C LEU A 1105 27.57 36.21 -21.51
N ILE A 1106 26.85 35.11 -21.52
CA ILE A 1106 25.54 34.97 -22.16
C ILE A 1106 24.53 34.59 -21.07
N LEU A 1107 23.50 35.41 -20.87
CA LEU A 1107 22.38 35.10 -19.98
C LEU A 1107 21.15 34.81 -20.84
N ASP A 1108 20.45 33.73 -20.52
CA ASP A 1108 19.29 33.21 -21.27
C ASP A 1108 18.16 32.93 -20.27
N ASP A 1109 17.08 33.71 -20.27
CA ASP A 1109 15.97 33.53 -19.31
C ASP A 1109 16.40 33.58 -17.81
N VAL A 1110 17.34 34.46 -17.46
CA VAL A 1110 17.89 34.62 -16.10
C VAL A 1110 17.22 35.78 -15.35
N ILE A 1111 16.76 35.54 -14.11
CA ILE A 1111 16.20 36.58 -13.23
C ILE A 1111 17.23 37.01 -12.19
N MET A 1112 17.47 38.30 -12.05
CA MET A 1112 18.40 38.86 -11.06
C MET A 1112 17.64 39.63 -9.98
N HIS A 1113 17.87 39.29 -8.72
CA HIS A 1113 17.18 39.89 -7.56
C HIS A 1113 18.08 40.89 -6.86
N LYS A 1114 17.55 42.09 -6.57
CA LYS A 1114 18.24 43.10 -5.77
C LYS A 1114 18.31 42.71 -4.30
N TRP A 1115 19.25 43.32 -3.59
CA TRP A 1115 19.21 43.29 -2.14
C TRP A 1115 18.02 44.13 -1.63
N PRO A 1116 17.17 43.61 -0.73
CA PRO A 1116 16.02 44.34 -0.21
C PRO A 1116 16.40 45.72 0.34
N GLY A 1117 15.76 46.77 -0.16
CA GLY A 1117 16.01 48.16 0.26
C GLY A 1117 17.29 48.80 -0.30
N SER A 1118 17.94 48.18 -1.28
CA SER A 1118 19.09 48.80 -1.97
C SER A 1118 18.64 49.90 -2.94
N ALA A 1119 19.25 51.09 -2.84
CA ALA A 1119 18.99 52.22 -3.73
C ALA A 1119 19.80 52.15 -5.05
N THR A 1120 20.77 51.24 -5.17
CA THR A 1120 21.64 51.15 -6.34
C THR A 1120 21.00 50.29 -7.44
N ALA A 1121 20.85 50.85 -8.64
CA ALA A 1121 20.33 50.14 -9.81
C ALA A 1121 21.30 49.08 -10.39
N THR A 1122 22.57 49.10 -10.00
CA THR A 1122 23.62 48.28 -10.63
C THR A 1122 23.66 46.86 -10.05
N ILE A 1123 22.96 45.93 -10.70
CA ILE A 1123 22.96 44.49 -10.36
C ILE A 1123 24.02 43.71 -11.14
N MET A 1124 24.52 44.31 -12.23
CA MET A 1124 25.59 43.75 -13.04
C MET A 1124 26.69 44.79 -13.24
N ASN A 1125 27.91 44.50 -12.81
CA ASN A 1125 29.08 45.34 -13.07
C ASN A 1125 29.84 44.79 -14.29
N THR A 1126 29.93 45.57 -15.36
CA THR A 1126 30.66 45.20 -16.60
C THR A 1126 31.79 46.18 -16.85
N SER A 1127 33.05 45.73 -16.72
CA SER A 1127 34.21 46.53 -17.14
C SER A 1127 34.88 45.87 -18.36
N GLY A 1128 34.70 46.48 -19.54
CA GLY A 1128 35.35 46.03 -20.78
C GLY A 1128 34.89 44.68 -21.36
N ALA A 1129 33.72 44.18 -20.96
CA ALA A 1129 33.22 42.82 -21.22
C ALA A 1129 32.01 42.76 -22.16
N ASN A 1130 31.93 41.71 -23.00
CA ASN A 1130 30.79 41.42 -23.89
C ASN A 1130 29.73 40.58 -23.14
N THR A 1131 28.64 41.21 -22.70
CA THR A 1131 27.45 40.50 -22.18
C THR A 1131 26.35 40.46 -23.25
N LEU A 1132 25.80 39.28 -23.52
CA LEU A 1132 24.63 39.08 -24.37
C LEU A 1132 23.45 38.57 -23.53
N LEU A 1133 22.29 39.21 -23.68
CA LEU A 1133 21.04 38.79 -23.03
C LEU A 1133 20.12 38.16 -24.09
N ILE A 1134 19.57 36.99 -23.78
CA ILE A 1134 18.67 36.20 -24.61
C ILE A 1134 17.43 35.84 -23.77
N GLY A 1135 16.26 35.79 -24.39
CA GLY A 1135 15.01 35.45 -23.69
C GLY A 1135 14.57 36.51 -22.67
N ASN A 1136 13.91 36.07 -21.62
CA ASN A 1136 13.25 36.89 -20.60
C ASN A 1136 14.17 37.24 -19.41
N CYS A 1137 15.35 37.80 -19.68
CA CYS A 1137 16.20 38.31 -18.61
C CYS A 1137 15.57 39.53 -17.90
N LYS A 1138 15.38 39.46 -16.58
CA LYS A 1138 14.74 40.53 -15.79
C LYS A 1138 15.46 40.81 -14.49
N VAL A 1139 15.23 42.03 -14.00
CA VAL A 1139 15.67 42.51 -12.70
C VAL A 1139 14.44 42.71 -11.81
N ILE A 1140 14.46 42.14 -10.61
CA ILE A 1140 13.36 42.21 -9.64
C ILE A 1140 13.89 42.74 -8.29
N ASP A 1141 13.05 43.48 -7.57
CA ASP A 1141 13.34 44.04 -6.24
C ASP A 1141 13.12 43.03 -5.11
#